data_AF-A0A940P9M7-F1
#
_entry.id   AF-A0A940P9M7-F1
#
_cell.length_a   1.000
_cell.length_b   1.000
_cell.length_c   1.000
_cell.angle_alpha   90.00
_cell.angle_beta   90.00
_cell.angle_gamma   90.00
#
_symmetry.space_group_name_H-M   'P 1'
#
loop_
_entity.id
_entity.type
_entity.pdbx_description
1 polymer ?
#
loop_
_entity_poly.entity_id
_entity_poly.type
_entity_poly.pdbx_seq_one_letter_code
_entity_poly.pdbx_strand_id
1 'polypeptide(L)'
;MEKLVIRAGMSLAEQKQAIQVAFMQGFRAEMAIFPICDIENWTNVAFLYQENQLVNLSTTDEGNSVNQFAEKSLDFDWRSQQGLESLFERDYLLQDLNDDFLADQLALKVWLVEAVDVWQLSALCNIMYRFGMETTAYEGSLFATAEDAGNLLVVETNDRSGISVAENQGRKVIKLRGEGQSLVNFVAHFCQFFPDDQSGGSLLTVMQEMTKSFCLQNPDGQQVYTATKEESQTQDFLQYIAPVKIFEKEYSLIWEVTEFKVFLQEEIYPQLRPGDSIAIYGSLSEGIEQRQQLQAEIIQELLEMKVEVTKVEIVSAYKQGFSWISDYVIPELSQLERLDRIDIQFKPFLPEGQEEWLDEDGATPSYHTVSDDNPDRWLDLPIRFLQELYPIDDVLAEKLSLSTDSIQFSVNNQQETTYLLKGYAQEQEVYHKSYQAVWAERSYIDQFPELGKAHPATGQIRVEINQKEVIQQRIKTDLERIWDSYQQELLPTFGELVTAKTNGLGENCHEPLFSKIVLEATVSEPEYYLNSRQDMISSLNSFHEDLYFVGLDYFKKYGLKKWNRLLDAPGLLLPVLKVGTGAPSFKCTVYDQEDTQPFIWQAGRKRYSQYRKEEVKVFIEEINESCEPGLFDLVIRTEGIAEDYLDHYVRLVRTGDLEVVSHLKRFASLSFKTDEAVFSAEIPAKAATLPTLSIEEIDLMETEVIGYQAYSQIITQLKCVPELSVSQIGTTYQGREIYGIQIAGNTSAYVSRVKRLTNYPSLIINARHHANEVSGTNGALLLIKELLTNPKYASLSERLNLMIVPLENVDGAEIHHQLQQQNPCWKLHVARFNAVGKEFYNEYFNHDTIYPEALAFTKIWYQLLPDVVVDNHGVPSHEWDQQFSGYTSPSYKGFWLPRSLLYGYFWAVKDDKFKANLQLNQAIEKAIAQAIGANQEMTSLNKEWMNRFETYAHKWLPQLFPANYYQNMINYWLYFDYEVDHRYPSIRFPWITSVAYTSEVADETAQGAYLKLCGETHLTHDLATIDLLLKLEPNWSEEWQVGEESLRLKRIRQRPLLG
;
A
#
# COMPACT_ATOMS: atom_id res chain seq x y z
N MET A 1 -34.79 -16.24 -18.86
CA MET A 1 -34.51 -17.57 -18.28
C MET A 1 -35.83 -18.30 -18.20
N GLU A 2 -35.95 -19.49 -18.79
CA GLU A 2 -37.18 -20.28 -18.66
C GLU A 2 -37.24 -20.90 -17.26
N LYS A 3 -38.38 -20.78 -16.58
CA LYS A 3 -38.58 -21.39 -15.26
C LYS A 3 -38.68 -22.91 -15.38
N LEU A 4 -38.15 -23.63 -14.40
CA LEU A 4 -38.33 -25.07 -14.26
C LEU A 4 -39.78 -25.37 -13.86
N VAL A 5 -40.53 -26.04 -14.72
CA VAL A 5 -41.94 -26.33 -14.44
C VAL A 5 -42.05 -27.64 -13.66
N ILE A 6 -42.69 -27.61 -12.49
CA ILE A 6 -42.96 -28.80 -11.67
C ILE A 6 -44.47 -28.94 -11.39
N ARG A 7 -44.94 -30.14 -11.04
CA ARG A 7 -46.37 -30.41 -10.79
C ARG A 7 -46.61 -31.30 -9.58
N ALA A 8 -47.79 -31.15 -8.97
CA ALA A 8 -48.26 -32.07 -7.95
C ALA A 8 -48.39 -33.50 -8.52
N GLY A 9 -48.06 -34.50 -7.71
CA GLY A 9 -48.19 -35.92 -8.07
C GLY A 9 -47.05 -36.51 -8.92
N MET A 10 -45.93 -35.80 -9.09
CA MET A 10 -44.70 -36.36 -9.67
C MET A 10 -44.21 -37.54 -8.83
N SER A 11 -43.86 -38.64 -9.50
CA SER A 11 -43.21 -39.81 -8.89
C SER A 11 -41.84 -39.46 -8.33
N LEU A 12 -41.32 -40.27 -7.39
CA LEU A 12 -40.00 -40.06 -6.82
C LEU A 12 -38.89 -39.93 -7.89
N ALA A 13 -38.97 -40.71 -8.97
CA ALA A 13 -38.02 -40.62 -10.08
C ALA A 13 -38.12 -39.29 -10.84
N GLU A 14 -39.33 -38.83 -11.15
CA GLU A 14 -39.54 -37.51 -11.78
C GLU A 14 -39.06 -36.36 -10.88
N GLN A 15 -39.25 -36.47 -9.56
CA GLN A 15 -38.77 -35.48 -8.58
C GLN A 15 -37.24 -35.43 -8.52
N LYS A 16 -36.58 -36.60 -8.49
CA LYS A 16 -35.11 -36.70 -8.56
C LYS A 16 -34.58 -36.06 -9.85
N GLN A 17 -35.23 -36.32 -10.99
CA GLN A 17 -34.87 -35.68 -12.26
C GLN A 17 -35.04 -34.16 -12.20
N ALA A 18 -36.10 -33.64 -11.60
CA ALA A 18 -36.30 -32.19 -11.46
C ALA A 18 -35.19 -31.52 -10.65
N ILE A 19 -34.74 -32.16 -9.55
CA ILE A 19 -33.63 -31.66 -8.74
C ILE A 19 -32.31 -31.71 -9.52
N GLN A 20 -32.04 -32.79 -10.26
CA GLN A 20 -30.85 -32.88 -11.13
C GLN A 20 -30.86 -31.79 -12.20
N VAL A 21 -32.00 -31.55 -12.87
CA VAL A 21 -32.14 -30.47 -13.87
C VAL A 21 -31.90 -29.10 -13.23
N ALA A 22 -32.45 -28.84 -12.04
CA ALA A 22 -32.23 -27.59 -11.33
C ALA A 22 -30.73 -27.36 -11.05
N PHE A 23 -30.03 -28.38 -10.54
CA PHE A 23 -28.58 -28.32 -10.31
C PHE A 23 -27.80 -28.07 -11.60
N MET A 24 -28.10 -28.80 -12.68
CA MET A 24 -27.42 -28.64 -13.98
C MET A 24 -27.64 -27.27 -14.62
N GLN A 25 -28.86 -26.72 -14.52
CA GLN A 25 -29.15 -25.36 -15.02
C GLN A 25 -28.41 -24.31 -14.18
N GLY A 26 -28.40 -24.45 -12.85
CA GLY A 26 -27.59 -23.63 -11.96
C GLY A 26 -26.10 -23.70 -12.29
N PHE A 27 -25.59 -24.89 -12.58
CA PHE A 27 -24.19 -25.10 -12.98
C PHE A 27 -23.79 -24.32 -14.25
N ARG A 28 -24.73 -24.04 -15.15
CA ARG A 28 -24.47 -23.25 -16.36
C ARG A 28 -24.83 -21.78 -16.21
N ALA A 29 -25.49 -21.39 -15.13
CA ALA A 29 -26.02 -20.06 -14.93
C ALA A 29 -25.08 -19.18 -14.12
N GLU A 30 -24.65 -18.08 -14.71
CA GLU A 30 -23.93 -17.02 -14.00
C GLU A 30 -24.86 -16.18 -13.12
N MET A 31 -26.07 -15.92 -13.62
CA MET A 31 -27.08 -15.12 -12.94
C MET A 31 -28.38 -15.91 -12.79
N ALA A 32 -29.18 -15.59 -11.76
CA ALA A 32 -30.50 -16.19 -11.57
C ALA A 32 -31.47 -15.25 -10.84
N ILE A 33 -32.76 -15.39 -11.14
CA ILE A 33 -33.85 -14.76 -10.38
C ILE A 33 -34.65 -15.90 -9.75
N PHE A 34 -34.74 -15.88 -8.42
CA PHE A 34 -35.49 -16.89 -7.66
C PHE A 34 -36.94 -16.41 -7.41
N PRO A 35 -37.95 -17.31 -7.37
CA PRO A 35 -37.84 -18.76 -7.54
C PRO A 35 -37.61 -19.17 -9.00
N ILE A 36 -36.77 -20.20 -9.20
CA ILE A 36 -36.49 -20.78 -10.52
C ILE A 36 -37.60 -21.71 -11.00
N CYS A 37 -38.52 -22.12 -10.12
CA CYS A 37 -39.63 -23.01 -10.46
C CYS A 37 -40.93 -22.26 -10.80
N ASP A 38 -41.73 -22.80 -11.72
CA ASP A 38 -43.13 -22.42 -11.96
C ASP A 38 -44.03 -23.65 -11.71
N ILE A 39 -45.20 -23.41 -11.13
CA ILE A 39 -46.19 -24.44 -10.75
C ILE A 39 -47.44 -24.36 -11.66
N GLU A 40 -47.57 -23.30 -12.48
CA GLU A 40 -48.81 -22.96 -13.20
C GLU A 40 -48.73 -23.05 -14.75
N ASN A 41 -47.54 -23.01 -15.39
CA ASN A 41 -47.41 -22.96 -16.87
C ASN A 41 -46.45 -24.01 -17.45
N TRP A 42 -46.74 -24.57 -18.64
CA TRP A 42 -46.26 -25.87 -19.13
C TRP A 42 -44.99 -25.85 -20.01
N THR A 43 -43.94 -26.56 -19.59
CA THR A 43 -42.96 -27.32 -20.41
C THR A 43 -42.42 -28.50 -19.59
N ASN A 44 -41.89 -29.55 -20.23
CA ASN A 44 -41.68 -30.87 -19.60
C ASN A 44 -40.25 -31.01 -19.01
N VAL A 45 -40.10 -31.27 -17.70
CA VAL A 45 -38.81 -31.64 -17.06
C VAL A 45 -38.08 -32.74 -17.83
N ALA A 46 -38.80 -33.70 -18.39
CA ALA A 46 -38.23 -34.77 -19.20
C ALA A 46 -37.58 -34.25 -20.50
N PHE A 47 -38.10 -33.17 -21.08
CA PHE A 47 -37.50 -32.53 -22.25
C PHE A 47 -36.18 -31.86 -21.89
N LEU A 48 -36.16 -31.03 -20.84
CA LEU A 48 -34.92 -30.39 -20.37
C LEU A 48 -33.88 -31.42 -19.92
N TYR A 49 -34.30 -32.51 -19.29
CA TYR A 49 -33.42 -33.60 -18.92
C TYR A 49 -32.81 -34.27 -20.17
N GLN A 50 -33.62 -34.54 -21.19
CA GLN A 50 -33.13 -35.05 -22.49
C GLN A 50 -32.18 -34.05 -23.19
N GLU A 51 -32.49 -32.75 -23.19
CA GLU A 51 -31.58 -31.75 -23.75
C GLU A 51 -30.22 -31.75 -23.04
N ASN A 52 -30.21 -31.84 -21.71
CA ASN A 52 -28.97 -31.93 -20.94
C ASN A 52 -28.22 -33.25 -21.20
N GLN A 53 -28.89 -34.36 -21.54
CA GLN A 53 -28.22 -35.60 -21.97
C GLN A 53 -27.60 -35.50 -23.37
N LEU A 54 -28.08 -34.59 -24.22
CA LEU A 54 -27.60 -34.41 -25.60
C LEU A 54 -26.42 -33.44 -25.69
N VAL A 55 -26.08 -32.72 -24.61
CA VAL A 55 -24.88 -31.88 -24.55
C VAL A 55 -23.66 -32.78 -24.60
N ASN A 56 -22.87 -32.65 -25.66
CA ASN A 56 -21.60 -33.36 -25.82
C ASN A 56 -20.45 -32.36 -25.74
N LEU A 57 -19.89 -32.19 -24.55
CA LEU A 57 -18.74 -31.35 -24.28
C LEU A 57 -17.65 -32.19 -23.63
N SER A 58 -16.52 -32.32 -24.32
CA SER A 58 -15.29 -32.88 -23.78
C SER A 58 -14.13 -32.17 -24.46
N THR A 59 -13.50 -31.27 -23.72
CA THR A 59 -12.32 -30.53 -24.15
C THR A 59 -11.29 -30.58 -23.02
N THR A 60 -10.08 -31.03 -23.36
CA THR A 60 -8.92 -31.06 -22.45
C THR A 60 -7.78 -30.34 -23.16
N ASP A 61 -7.81 -29.01 -23.15
CA ASP A 61 -6.65 -28.21 -23.55
C ASP A 61 -5.97 -27.66 -22.29
N GLU A 62 -5.03 -28.45 -21.76
CA GLU A 62 -4.29 -28.15 -20.53
C GLU A 62 -2.81 -27.83 -20.84
N GLY A 63 -2.41 -27.80 -22.11
CA GLY A 63 -0.99 -27.86 -22.52
C GLY A 63 -0.10 -26.73 -22.00
N ASN A 64 -0.68 -25.55 -21.73
CA ASN A 64 0.01 -24.38 -21.17
C ASN A 64 -0.58 -23.93 -19.81
N SER A 65 -1.47 -24.74 -19.23
CA SER A 65 -2.13 -24.40 -17.97
C SER A 65 -1.18 -24.58 -16.78
N VAL A 66 -1.18 -23.61 -15.88
CA VAL A 66 -0.41 -23.67 -14.63
C VAL A 66 -1.22 -24.23 -13.47
N ASN A 67 -2.53 -24.44 -13.63
CA ASN A 67 -3.43 -24.96 -12.58
C ASN A 67 -2.96 -26.31 -12.01
N GLN A 68 -2.34 -27.17 -12.83
CA GLN A 68 -1.83 -28.48 -12.41
C GLN A 68 -0.72 -28.41 -11.33
N PHE A 69 -0.18 -27.22 -11.08
CA PHE A 69 0.85 -26.97 -10.07
C PHE A 69 0.30 -26.23 -8.84
N ALA A 70 -1.02 -26.13 -8.71
CA ALA A 70 -1.66 -25.57 -7.54
C ALA A 70 -1.29 -26.34 -6.27
N GLU A 71 -1.15 -25.60 -5.17
CA GLU A 71 -0.81 -26.16 -3.86
C GLU A 71 -1.78 -25.62 -2.81
N LYS A 72 -2.12 -26.47 -1.85
CA LYS A 72 -3.03 -26.11 -0.76
C LYS A 72 -2.50 -24.93 0.05
N SER A 73 -3.36 -23.94 0.27
CA SER A 73 -3.08 -22.76 1.09
C SER A 73 -3.95 -22.68 2.35
N LEU A 74 -3.61 -21.77 3.27
CA LEU A 74 -4.36 -21.49 4.49
C LEU A 74 -5.72 -20.86 4.16
N ASP A 75 -6.73 -21.22 4.94
CA ASP A 75 -8.07 -20.64 4.83
C ASP A 75 -8.16 -19.26 5.49
N PHE A 76 -8.96 -18.38 4.89
CA PHE A 76 -9.22 -17.02 5.38
C PHE A 76 -10.00 -17.00 6.71
N ASP A 77 -10.71 -18.07 7.04
CA ASP A 77 -11.45 -18.20 8.29
C ASP A 77 -10.63 -18.94 9.36
N TRP A 78 -10.09 -18.16 10.30
CA TRP A 78 -9.29 -18.68 11.41
C TRP A 78 -10.14 -19.28 12.55
N ARG A 79 -11.47 -19.16 12.50
CA ARG A 79 -12.36 -19.69 13.54
C ARG A 79 -12.36 -21.22 13.51
N SER A 80 -12.43 -21.84 14.69
CA SER A 80 -12.40 -23.30 14.83
C SER A 80 -13.71 -24.00 14.41
N GLN A 81 -14.81 -23.25 14.28
CA GLN A 81 -16.12 -23.76 13.89
C GLN A 81 -16.85 -22.76 12.99
N GLN A 82 -17.55 -23.30 11.98
CA GLN A 82 -18.32 -22.58 10.97
C GLN A 82 -19.78 -23.05 10.96
N GLY A 83 -20.67 -22.16 10.55
CA GLY A 83 -22.10 -22.40 10.45
C GLY A 83 -22.67 -22.11 9.06
N LEU A 84 -23.95 -21.72 9.03
CA LEU A 84 -24.65 -21.38 7.79
C LEU A 84 -24.05 -20.17 7.06
N GLU A 85 -23.28 -19.30 7.74
CA GLU A 85 -22.53 -18.23 7.07
C GLU A 85 -21.57 -18.75 6.00
N SER A 86 -21.16 -20.02 6.10
CA SER A 86 -20.27 -20.70 5.15
C SER A 86 -21.02 -21.63 4.20
N LEU A 87 -22.37 -21.63 4.16
CA LEU A 87 -23.17 -22.58 3.39
C LEU A 87 -22.79 -22.64 1.90
N PHE A 88 -22.48 -21.48 1.33
CA PHE A 88 -22.08 -21.30 -0.07
C PHE A 88 -20.59 -20.92 -0.22
N GLU A 89 -19.81 -21.04 0.86
CA GLU A 89 -18.38 -20.76 0.87
C GLU A 89 -17.56 -22.04 0.70
N ARG A 90 -16.32 -21.87 0.26
CA ARG A 90 -15.34 -22.96 0.08
C ARG A 90 -15.07 -23.67 1.41
N ASP A 91 -14.79 -24.96 1.32
CA ASP A 91 -14.36 -25.88 2.38
C ASP A 91 -15.34 -26.13 3.54
N TYR A 92 -16.59 -25.65 3.43
CA TYR A 92 -17.67 -26.01 4.36
C TYR A 92 -18.52 -27.20 3.86
N LEU A 93 -19.26 -27.00 2.76
CA LEU A 93 -19.99 -28.04 1.99
C LEU A 93 -19.55 -28.09 0.53
N LEU A 94 -18.85 -27.05 0.07
CA LEU A 94 -18.34 -26.86 -1.27
C LEU A 94 -16.82 -27.01 -1.21
N GLN A 95 -16.31 -28.17 -1.62
CA GLN A 95 -14.90 -28.50 -1.50
C GLN A 95 -14.12 -28.01 -2.71
N ASP A 96 -12.90 -27.53 -2.48
CA ASP A 96 -11.90 -27.24 -3.50
C ASP A 96 -10.87 -28.38 -3.49
N LEU A 97 -10.93 -29.24 -4.51
CA LEU A 97 -10.08 -30.42 -4.64
C LEU A 97 -8.88 -30.18 -5.56
N ASN A 98 -8.84 -29.05 -6.27
CA ASN A 98 -7.77 -28.71 -7.21
C ASN A 98 -6.91 -27.52 -6.75
N ASP A 99 -7.21 -26.94 -5.58
CA ASP A 99 -6.52 -25.82 -4.94
C ASP A 99 -6.53 -24.51 -5.77
N ASP A 100 -7.57 -24.28 -6.59
CA ASP A 100 -7.78 -23.05 -7.38
C ASP A 100 -8.67 -21.98 -6.70
N PHE A 101 -9.02 -22.21 -5.42
CA PHE A 101 -9.88 -21.35 -4.60
C PHE A 101 -11.35 -21.26 -5.06
N LEU A 102 -11.76 -22.08 -6.02
CA LEU A 102 -13.15 -22.24 -6.42
C LEU A 102 -13.61 -23.68 -6.15
N ALA A 103 -14.80 -23.82 -5.57
CA ALA A 103 -15.29 -25.15 -5.22
C ALA A 103 -15.60 -25.99 -6.46
N ASP A 104 -15.02 -27.18 -6.52
CA ASP A 104 -15.13 -28.13 -7.62
C ASP A 104 -15.79 -29.46 -7.21
N GLN A 105 -16.30 -29.53 -5.98
CA GLN A 105 -17.13 -30.64 -5.51
C GLN A 105 -18.17 -30.20 -4.48
N LEU A 106 -19.38 -30.73 -4.58
CA LEU A 106 -20.42 -30.59 -3.55
C LEU A 106 -20.42 -31.79 -2.60
N ALA A 107 -20.03 -31.57 -1.35
CA ALA A 107 -20.05 -32.55 -0.26
C ALA A 107 -21.39 -32.54 0.49
N LEU A 108 -22.51 -32.50 -0.25
CA LEU A 108 -23.87 -32.49 0.27
C LEU A 108 -24.76 -33.36 -0.63
N LYS A 109 -25.58 -34.23 -0.03
CA LYS A 109 -26.56 -35.04 -0.75
C LYS A 109 -27.97 -34.78 -0.25
N VAL A 110 -28.94 -34.77 -1.16
CA VAL A 110 -30.36 -34.65 -0.84
C VAL A 110 -30.88 -35.97 -0.29
N TRP A 111 -31.45 -35.95 0.91
CA TRP A 111 -32.18 -37.08 1.47
C TRP A 111 -33.59 -37.13 0.90
N LEU A 112 -33.79 -37.90 -0.18
CA LEU A 112 -35.08 -38.06 -0.85
C LEU A 112 -35.39 -39.56 -1.04
N VAL A 113 -35.90 -40.18 0.03
CA VAL A 113 -36.26 -41.61 0.07
C VAL A 113 -37.74 -41.87 -0.30
N GLU A 114 -38.58 -40.85 -0.18
CA GLU A 114 -39.99 -40.86 -0.58
C GLU A 114 -40.35 -39.57 -1.33
N ALA A 115 -41.44 -39.59 -2.10
CA ALA A 115 -41.87 -38.42 -2.86
C ALA A 115 -42.39 -37.34 -1.91
N VAL A 116 -41.91 -36.11 -2.09
CA VAL A 116 -42.34 -34.94 -1.31
C VAL A 116 -43.45 -34.17 -2.02
N ASP A 117 -44.09 -33.23 -1.33
CA ASP A 117 -45.07 -32.36 -1.97
C ASP A 117 -44.40 -31.38 -2.96
N VAL A 118 -45.23 -30.71 -3.79
CA VAL A 118 -44.73 -29.82 -4.85
C VAL A 118 -43.99 -28.58 -4.32
N TRP A 119 -44.32 -28.12 -3.11
CA TRP A 119 -43.70 -26.96 -2.48
C TRP A 119 -42.32 -27.31 -1.93
N GLN A 120 -42.22 -28.44 -1.25
CA GLN A 120 -40.96 -29.02 -0.79
C GLN A 120 -40.03 -29.33 -1.97
N LEU A 121 -40.57 -29.89 -3.06
CA LEU A 121 -39.81 -30.10 -4.29
C LEU A 121 -39.27 -28.78 -4.87
N SER A 122 -40.11 -27.75 -4.95
CA SER A 122 -39.70 -26.41 -5.41
C SER A 122 -38.56 -25.86 -4.55
N ALA A 123 -38.67 -25.94 -3.22
CA ALA A 123 -37.63 -25.49 -2.30
C ALA A 123 -36.29 -26.21 -2.53
N LEU A 124 -36.33 -27.55 -2.67
CA LEU A 124 -35.14 -28.35 -3.00
C LEU A 124 -34.55 -27.95 -4.36
N CYS A 125 -35.38 -27.74 -5.38
CA CYS A 125 -34.91 -27.28 -6.69
C CYS A 125 -34.23 -25.91 -6.62
N ASN A 126 -34.77 -24.93 -5.86
CA ASN A 126 -34.14 -23.62 -5.71
C ASN A 126 -32.77 -23.70 -5.02
N ILE A 127 -32.66 -24.43 -3.90
CA ILE A 127 -31.38 -24.60 -3.19
C ILE A 127 -30.35 -25.34 -4.04
N MET A 128 -30.76 -26.43 -4.70
CA MET A 128 -29.84 -27.19 -5.55
C MET A 128 -29.44 -26.42 -6.81
N TYR A 129 -30.31 -25.55 -7.35
CA TYR A 129 -29.92 -24.60 -8.39
C TYR A 129 -28.81 -23.66 -7.89
N ARG A 130 -28.98 -23.08 -6.68
CA ARG A 130 -27.96 -22.20 -6.08
C ARG A 130 -26.63 -22.94 -5.85
N PHE A 131 -26.64 -24.17 -5.34
CA PHE A 131 -25.41 -24.98 -5.23
C PHE A 131 -24.77 -25.29 -6.60
N GLY A 132 -25.57 -25.50 -7.65
CA GLY A 132 -25.04 -25.60 -9.01
C GLY A 132 -24.29 -24.33 -9.44
N MET A 133 -24.84 -23.15 -9.12
CA MET A 133 -24.17 -21.87 -9.41
C MET A 133 -22.83 -21.73 -8.65
N GLU A 134 -22.69 -22.28 -7.45
CA GLU A 134 -21.46 -22.15 -6.65
C GLU A 134 -20.46 -23.32 -6.81
N THR A 135 -20.58 -24.11 -7.88
CA THR A 135 -19.66 -25.24 -8.16
C THR A 135 -19.06 -25.15 -9.56
N THR A 136 -17.77 -25.40 -9.72
CA THR A 136 -17.07 -25.45 -11.02
C THR A 136 -16.96 -26.87 -11.57
N ALA A 137 -17.08 -27.88 -10.72
CA ALA A 137 -17.23 -29.28 -11.09
C ALA A 137 -18.11 -30.04 -10.08
N TYR A 138 -18.55 -31.22 -10.48
CA TYR A 138 -19.28 -32.16 -9.64
C TYR A 138 -19.21 -33.57 -10.23
N GLU A 139 -18.81 -34.55 -9.42
CA GLU A 139 -18.92 -35.97 -9.78
C GLU A 139 -19.68 -36.75 -8.70
N GLY A 140 -20.68 -37.51 -9.14
CA GLY A 140 -21.40 -38.48 -8.29
C GLY A 140 -22.93 -38.34 -8.31
N SER A 141 -23.56 -38.88 -7.29
CA SER A 141 -25.02 -38.82 -7.10
C SER A 141 -25.40 -37.70 -6.13
N LEU A 142 -26.36 -36.86 -6.55
CA LEU A 142 -26.94 -35.81 -5.71
C LEU A 142 -27.82 -36.38 -4.57
N PHE A 143 -28.14 -37.68 -4.58
CA PHE A 143 -29.07 -38.29 -3.64
C PHE A 143 -28.36 -39.22 -2.68
N ALA A 144 -28.74 -39.13 -1.40
CA ALA A 144 -28.24 -40.01 -0.37
C ALA A 144 -28.93 -41.38 -0.39
N THR A 145 -28.17 -42.39 -0.01
CA THR A 145 -28.57 -43.76 0.30
C THR A 145 -28.63 -43.94 1.82
N ALA A 146 -29.28 -45.01 2.30
CA ALA A 146 -29.36 -45.29 3.73
C ALA A 146 -27.99 -45.52 4.41
N GLU A 147 -26.95 -45.85 3.63
CA GLU A 147 -25.59 -46.11 4.10
C GLU A 147 -24.67 -44.87 3.97
N ASP A 148 -25.16 -43.75 3.43
CA ASP A 148 -24.36 -42.53 3.24
C ASP A 148 -24.03 -41.84 4.57
N ALA A 149 -22.74 -41.55 4.77
CA ALA A 149 -22.21 -40.99 6.02
C ALA A 149 -21.85 -39.49 5.96
N GLY A 150 -21.38 -38.90 4.84
CA GLY A 150 -22.14 -38.00 3.94
C GLY A 150 -23.00 -36.90 4.58
N ASN A 151 -22.70 -35.61 4.40
CA ASN A 151 -23.60 -34.51 4.82
C ASN A 151 -24.95 -34.58 4.07
N LEU A 152 -26.05 -34.15 4.71
CA LEU A 152 -27.39 -34.22 4.14
C LEU A 152 -28.09 -32.88 4.03
N LEU A 153 -28.87 -32.75 2.96
CA LEU A 153 -29.97 -31.79 2.85
C LEU A 153 -31.29 -32.52 3.06
N VAL A 154 -32.07 -32.09 4.04
CA VAL A 154 -33.38 -32.65 4.39
C VAL A 154 -34.42 -31.54 4.32
N VAL A 155 -35.64 -31.87 3.89
CA VAL A 155 -36.81 -31.00 4.00
C VAL A 155 -37.78 -31.57 5.02
N GLU A 156 -38.23 -30.74 5.95
CA GLU A 156 -39.13 -31.11 7.06
C GLU A 156 -40.32 -30.13 7.10
N THR A 157 -41.52 -30.65 7.37
CA THR A 157 -42.70 -29.80 7.59
C THR A 157 -42.59 -29.07 8.92
N ASN A 158 -42.80 -27.76 8.92
CA ASN A 158 -42.80 -26.92 10.11
C ASN A 158 -43.73 -25.71 9.88
N ASP A 159 -44.34 -25.20 10.95
CA ASP A 159 -45.20 -24.01 10.88
C ASP A 159 -44.44 -22.75 10.45
N ARG A 160 -43.12 -22.70 10.76
CA ARG A 160 -42.25 -21.57 10.43
C ARG A 160 -41.22 -21.97 9.39
N SER A 161 -41.13 -21.20 8.31
CA SER A 161 -40.12 -21.40 7.27
C SER A 161 -38.72 -21.00 7.77
N GLY A 162 -37.71 -21.79 7.44
CA GLY A 162 -36.34 -21.53 7.87
C GLY A 162 -35.33 -22.56 7.36
N ILE A 163 -34.05 -22.27 7.56
CA ILE A 163 -32.92 -23.18 7.34
C ILE A 163 -32.12 -23.31 8.63
N SER A 164 -31.70 -24.52 8.98
CA SER A 164 -30.80 -24.77 10.12
C SER A 164 -29.74 -25.81 9.80
N VAL A 165 -28.65 -25.77 10.55
CA VAL A 165 -27.62 -26.82 10.56
C VAL A 165 -27.64 -27.57 11.88
N ALA A 166 -27.58 -28.89 11.82
CA ALA A 166 -27.31 -29.76 12.97
C ALA A 166 -26.09 -30.63 12.69
N GLU A 167 -25.21 -30.79 13.66
CA GLU A 167 -24.04 -31.65 13.55
C GLU A 167 -24.21 -32.90 14.43
N ASN A 168 -24.14 -34.08 13.81
CA ASN A 168 -24.29 -35.36 14.50
C ASN A 168 -23.11 -36.28 14.13
N GLN A 169 -22.24 -36.60 15.09
CA GLN A 169 -21.09 -37.50 14.88
C GLN A 169 -20.18 -37.08 13.70
N GLY A 170 -19.96 -35.77 13.51
CA GLY A 170 -19.13 -35.21 12.44
C GLY A 170 -19.83 -35.05 11.08
N ARG A 171 -21.13 -35.40 10.99
CA ARG A 171 -21.97 -35.17 9.82
C ARG A 171 -22.80 -33.90 9.99
N LYS A 172 -22.77 -33.02 8.99
CA LYS A 172 -23.67 -31.85 8.91
C LYS A 172 -25.00 -32.23 8.26
N VAL A 173 -26.10 -31.84 8.88
CA VAL A 173 -27.46 -32.01 8.38
C VAL A 173 -28.09 -30.64 8.22
N ILE A 174 -28.22 -30.20 6.97
CA ILE A 174 -28.90 -28.97 6.58
C ILE A 174 -30.39 -29.25 6.47
N LYS A 175 -31.21 -28.51 7.21
CA LYS A 175 -32.65 -28.72 7.28
C LYS A 175 -33.39 -27.52 6.71
N LEU A 176 -34.13 -27.73 5.64
CA LEU A 176 -35.15 -26.79 5.16
C LEU A 176 -36.45 -27.09 5.89
N ARG A 177 -36.96 -26.14 6.66
CA ARG A 177 -38.16 -26.28 7.48
C ARG A 177 -39.23 -25.35 6.90
N GLY A 178 -40.47 -25.81 6.82
CA GLY A 178 -41.60 -24.98 6.38
C GLY A 178 -42.67 -25.77 5.64
N GLU A 179 -43.72 -25.10 5.19
CA GLU A 179 -44.77 -25.69 4.35
C GLU A 179 -45.36 -24.71 3.35
N GLY A 180 -45.98 -25.26 2.30
CA GLY A 180 -46.73 -24.48 1.32
C GLY A 180 -45.91 -23.42 0.58
N GLN A 181 -46.60 -22.36 0.13
CA GLN A 181 -45.98 -21.26 -0.61
C GLN A 181 -44.99 -20.45 0.24
N SER A 182 -45.16 -20.38 1.57
CA SER A 182 -44.22 -19.68 2.47
C SER A 182 -42.83 -20.31 2.39
N LEU A 183 -42.71 -21.64 2.42
CA LEU A 183 -41.43 -22.33 2.26
C LEU A 183 -40.72 -21.95 0.95
N VAL A 184 -41.46 -21.93 -0.16
CA VAL A 184 -40.89 -21.57 -1.47
C VAL A 184 -40.45 -20.11 -1.50
N ASN A 185 -41.27 -19.20 -0.95
CA ASN A 185 -40.94 -17.77 -0.89
C ASN A 185 -39.69 -17.52 -0.03
N PHE A 186 -39.62 -18.15 1.14
CA PHE A 186 -38.47 -18.06 2.03
C PHE A 186 -37.20 -18.57 1.35
N VAL A 187 -37.24 -19.77 0.77
CA VAL A 187 -36.06 -20.37 0.13
C VAL A 187 -35.64 -19.59 -1.12
N ALA A 188 -36.59 -19.09 -1.90
CA ALA A 188 -36.28 -18.23 -3.04
C ALA A 188 -35.59 -16.93 -2.60
N HIS A 189 -36.13 -16.27 -1.57
CA HIS A 189 -35.55 -15.07 -0.99
C HIS A 189 -34.16 -15.32 -0.40
N PHE A 190 -33.99 -16.44 0.29
CA PHE A 190 -32.69 -16.92 0.80
C PHE A 190 -31.68 -17.14 -0.33
N CYS A 191 -32.05 -17.88 -1.38
CA CYS A 191 -31.18 -18.10 -2.54
C CYS A 191 -30.93 -16.83 -3.36
N GLN A 192 -31.77 -15.80 -3.23
CA GLN A 192 -31.61 -14.54 -3.94
C GLN A 192 -30.61 -13.61 -3.24
N PHE A 193 -30.59 -13.59 -1.90
CA PHE A 193 -29.90 -12.57 -1.13
C PHE A 193 -28.90 -13.08 -0.10
N PHE A 194 -28.91 -14.35 0.28
CA PHE A 194 -27.91 -14.87 1.22
C PHE A 194 -26.59 -15.21 0.49
N PRO A 195 -25.40 -14.95 1.08
CA PRO A 195 -25.14 -14.34 2.41
C PRO A 195 -24.98 -12.81 2.40
N ASP A 196 -25.40 -12.11 1.34
CA ASP A 196 -25.30 -10.65 1.25
C ASP A 196 -26.11 -9.97 2.37
N ASP A 197 -25.46 -9.05 3.07
CA ASP A 197 -26.00 -8.28 4.20
C ASP A 197 -26.37 -6.83 3.85
N GLN A 198 -26.23 -6.42 2.58
CA GLN A 198 -26.35 -5.06 2.04
C GLN A 198 -25.35 -4.02 2.58
N SER A 199 -24.27 -4.46 3.20
CA SER A 199 -23.20 -3.59 3.66
C SER A 199 -21.98 -3.61 2.73
N GLY A 200 -21.96 -4.52 1.74
CA GLY A 200 -20.78 -4.81 0.93
C GLY A 200 -19.77 -5.73 1.65
N GLY A 201 -20.14 -6.27 2.83
CA GLY A 201 -19.38 -7.25 3.59
C GLY A 201 -19.87 -8.69 3.37
N SER A 202 -19.36 -9.63 4.16
CA SER A 202 -19.91 -10.99 4.25
C SER A 202 -20.22 -11.34 5.70
N LEU A 203 -21.20 -12.23 5.90
CA LEU A 203 -21.56 -12.71 7.23
C LEU A 203 -20.42 -13.46 7.92
N LEU A 204 -19.49 -14.03 7.16
CA LEU A 204 -18.24 -14.57 7.71
C LEU A 204 -17.44 -13.47 8.43
N THR A 205 -17.25 -12.31 7.80
CA THR A 205 -16.59 -11.17 8.45
C THR A 205 -17.37 -10.69 9.68
N VAL A 206 -18.71 -10.66 9.63
CA VAL A 206 -19.54 -10.31 10.78
C VAL A 206 -19.29 -11.28 11.95
N MET A 207 -19.22 -12.59 11.70
CA MET A 207 -18.92 -13.56 12.76
C MET A 207 -17.50 -13.41 13.31
N GLN A 208 -16.51 -13.10 12.46
CA GLN A 208 -15.14 -12.82 12.90
C GLN A 208 -15.08 -11.56 13.79
N GLU A 209 -15.80 -10.50 13.43
CA GLU A 209 -15.89 -9.28 14.25
C GLU A 209 -16.62 -9.51 15.57
N MET A 210 -17.69 -10.31 15.60
CA MET A 210 -18.33 -10.70 16.86
C MET A 210 -17.38 -11.51 17.76
N THR A 211 -16.60 -12.44 17.20
CA THR A 211 -15.56 -13.17 17.97
C THR A 211 -14.52 -12.20 18.55
N LYS A 212 -14.06 -11.21 17.77
CA LYS A 212 -13.15 -10.15 18.28
C LYS A 212 -13.81 -9.32 19.38
N SER A 213 -15.09 -8.97 19.26
CA SER A 213 -15.83 -8.25 20.31
C SER A 213 -15.81 -9.01 21.62
N PHE A 214 -16.06 -10.31 21.57
CA PHE A 214 -16.02 -11.18 22.77
C PHE A 214 -14.62 -11.23 23.40
N CYS A 215 -13.57 -11.01 22.61
CA CYS A 215 -12.19 -10.91 23.08
C CYS A 215 -11.72 -9.48 23.41
N LEU A 216 -12.61 -8.48 23.49
CA LEU A 216 -12.26 -7.07 23.73
C LEU A 216 -11.35 -6.45 22.64
N GLN A 217 -11.32 -7.04 21.44
CA GLN A 217 -10.41 -6.67 20.35
C GLN A 217 -11.01 -5.70 19.32
N ASN A 218 -12.20 -5.15 19.58
CA ASN A 218 -12.81 -4.08 18.78
C ASN A 218 -13.70 -3.15 19.65
N PRO A 219 -14.18 -2.01 19.12
CA PRO A 219 -14.98 -1.04 19.86
C PRO A 219 -16.24 -1.64 20.50
N ASP A 220 -16.99 -2.45 19.73
CA ASP A 220 -18.19 -3.14 20.20
C ASP A 220 -17.93 -3.96 21.46
N GLY A 221 -16.81 -4.69 21.49
CA GLY A 221 -16.40 -5.48 22.64
C GLY A 221 -16.20 -4.67 23.92
N GLN A 222 -15.52 -3.52 23.81
CA GLN A 222 -15.27 -2.62 24.95
C GLN A 222 -16.55 -1.95 25.47
N GLN A 223 -17.44 -1.57 24.55
CA GLN A 223 -18.71 -0.95 24.89
C GLN A 223 -19.62 -1.92 25.66
N VAL A 224 -19.73 -3.16 25.21
CA VAL A 224 -20.51 -4.20 25.90
C VAL A 224 -19.92 -4.48 27.28
N TYR A 225 -18.60 -4.64 27.39
CA TYR A 225 -17.96 -4.92 28.68
C TYR A 225 -18.21 -3.79 29.67
N THR A 226 -18.08 -2.52 29.25
CA THR A 226 -18.39 -1.36 30.09
C THR A 226 -19.85 -1.37 30.56
N ALA A 227 -20.79 -1.70 29.67
CA ALA A 227 -22.20 -1.78 30.01
C ALA A 227 -22.52 -2.87 31.05
N THR A 228 -21.75 -3.96 31.10
CA THR A 228 -21.98 -5.08 32.04
C THR A 228 -21.51 -4.83 33.48
N LYS A 229 -20.62 -3.87 33.73
CA LYS A 229 -19.93 -3.71 35.02
C LYS A 229 -20.08 -2.30 35.60
N GLU A 230 -20.72 -2.20 36.77
CA GLU A 230 -20.79 -0.97 37.56
C GLU A 230 -19.38 -0.37 37.80
N GLU A 231 -19.28 0.97 37.75
CA GLU A 231 -18.02 1.75 37.86
C GLU A 231 -17.01 1.57 36.71
N SER A 232 -17.43 1.02 35.57
CA SER A 232 -16.62 1.01 34.33
C SER A 232 -16.88 2.28 33.50
N GLN A 233 -15.88 2.73 32.74
CA GLN A 233 -15.98 3.91 31.88
C GLN A 233 -15.72 3.55 30.42
N THR A 234 -16.62 3.96 29.53
CA THR A 234 -16.43 3.80 28.08
C THR A 234 -15.34 4.76 27.66
N GLN A 235 -14.33 4.25 26.96
CA GLN A 235 -13.24 5.02 26.38
C GLN A 235 -13.17 4.76 24.88
N ASP A 236 -12.42 5.60 24.16
CA ASP A 236 -12.08 5.34 22.77
C ASP A 236 -11.33 4.00 22.68
N PHE A 237 -11.72 3.14 21.73
CA PHE A 237 -11.08 1.83 21.53
C PHE A 237 -9.57 1.98 21.36
N LEU A 238 -9.11 3.04 20.67
CA LEU A 238 -7.70 3.30 20.38
C LEU A 238 -6.93 3.89 21.57
N GLN A 239 -7.56 4.06 22.74
CA GLN A 239 -6.92 4.62 23.93
C GLN A 239 -5.66 3.84 24.35
N TYR A 240 -5.58 2.53 24.09
CA TYR A 240 -4.40 1.71 24.42
C TYR A 240 -3.16 2.09 23.58
N ILE A 241 -3.33 2.54 22.33
CA ILE A 241 -2.21 3.01 21.50
C ILE A 241 -2.00 4.53 21.60
N ALA A 242 -2.77 5.22 22.45
CA ALA A 242 -2.65 6.66 22.61
C ALA A 242 -1.24 7.04 23.11
N PRO A 243 -0.63 8.11 22.56
CA PRO A 243 0.75 8.46 22.87
C PRO A 243 0.89 9.04 24.28
N VAL A 244 1.76 8.44 25.10
CA VAL A 244 2.13 8.87 26.45
C VAL A 244 3.56 9.39 26.43
N LYS A 245 3.77 10.67 26.77
CA LYS A 245 5.11 11.27 26.80
C LYS A 245 5.97 10.64 27.90
N ILE A 246 7.09 10.03 27.52
CA ILE A 246 8.04 9.38 28.46
C ILE A 246 9.40 10.07 28.55
N PHE A 247 9.78 10.83 27.52
CA PHE A 247 11.04 11.56 27.49
C PHE A 247 10.90 12.85 26.67
N GLU A 248 11.57 13.92 27.11
CA GLU A 248 11.63 15.20 26.41
C GLU A 248 12.99 15.85 26.69
N LYS A 249 13.62 16.40 25.64
CA LYS A 249 14.88 17.12 25.76
C LYS A 249 14.97 18.24 24.72
N GLU A 250 15.47 19.38 25.14
CA GLU A 250 15.67 20.57 24.31
C GLU A 250 17.15 20.95 24.30
N TYR A 251 17.65 21.36 23.14
CA TYR A 251 19.04 21.70 22.89
C TYR A 251 19.15 23.18 22.48
N SER A 252 20.05 23.91 23.13
CA SER A 252 20.44 25.26 22.72
C SER A 252 21.81 25.18 22.04
N LEU A 253 21.84 25.44 20.75
CA LEU A 253 23.02 25.28 19.91
C LEU A 253 23.57 26.64 19.50
N ILE A 254 24.89 26.74 19.34
CA ILE A 254 25.56 27.96 18.89
C ILE A 254 25.35 28.11 17.38
N TRP A 255 24.96 29.30 16.95
CA TRP A 255 24.75 29.64 15.55
C TRP A 255 26.07 29.74 14.78
N GLU A 256 26.19 29.07 13.63
CA GLU A 256 27.42 29.08 12.81
C GLU A 256 27.88 30.49 12.40
N VAL A 257 26.95 31.40 12.09
CA VAL A 257 27.29 32.80 11.75
C VAL A 257 27.88 33.55 12.93
N THR A 258 27.43 33.23 14.15
CA THR A 258 28.01 33.84 15.36
C THR A 258 29.45 33.38 15.54
N GLU A 259 29.72 32.09 15.34
CA GLU A 259 31.09 31.55 15.38
C GLU A 259 31.98 32.18 14.29
N PHE A 260 31.46 32.32 13.07
CA PHE A 260 32.17 32.98 11.96
C PHE A 260 32.56 34.44 12.30
N LYS A 261 31.63 35.21 12.88
CA LYS A 261 31.86 36.60 13.30
C LYS A 261 32.85 36.69 14.44
N VAL A 262 32.70 35.85 15.47
CA VAL A 262 33.61 35.80 16.62
C VAL A 262 35.03 35.49 16.14
N PHE A 263 35.18 34.53 15.23
CA PHE A 263 36.49 34.21 14.65
C PHE A 263 37.11 35.41 13.92
N LEU A 264 36.36 36.13 13.08
CA LEU A 264 36.87 37.34 12.44
C LEU A 264 37.31 38.40 13.46
N GLN A 265 36.50 38.63 14.49
CA GLN A 265 36.73 39.66 15.50
C GLN A 265 37.92 39.34 16.41
N GLU A 266 38.09 38.08 16.81
CA GLU A 266 39.13 37.66 17.76
C GLU A 266 40.45 37.30 17.08
N GLU A 267 40.40 36.65 15.92
CA GLU A 267 41.59 36.09 15.28
C GLU A 267 42.08 36.92 14.09
N ILE A 268 41.20 37.56 13.31
CA ILE A 268 41.59 38.24 12.05
C ILE A 268 41.77 39.74 12.23
N TYR A 269 40.74 40.43 12.71
CA TYR A 269 40.72 41.89 12.82
C TYR A 269 41.90 42.47 13.63
N PRO A 270 42.37 41.84 14.73
CA PRO A 270 43.53 42.34 15.46
C PRO A 270 44.85 42.31 14.67
N GLN A 271 44.93 41.54 13.58
CA GLN A 271 46.13 41.42 12.74
C GLN A 271 46.18 42.48 11.63
N LEU A 272 45.05 43.11 11.29
CA LEU A 272 44.92 44.03 10.16
C LEU A 272 45.47 45.42 10.46
N ARG A 273 46.07 46.05 9.45
CA ARG A 273 46.56 47.42 9.48
C ARG A 273 45.94 48.24 8.35
N PRO A 274 45.76 49.56 8.52
CA PRO A 274 45.30 50.43 7.45
C PRO A 274 46.17 50.29 6.19
N GLY A 275 45.55 49.99 5.05
CA GLY A 275 46.21 49.76 3.77
C GLY A 275 46.58 48.29 3.46
N ASP A 276 46.34 47.35 4.37
CA ASP A 276 46.41 45.93 4.03
C ASP A 276 45.31 45.55 3.02
N SER A 277 45.57 44.51 2.22
CA SER A 277 44.57 43.90 1.33
C SER A 277 44.11 42.56 1.88
N ILE A 278 42.80 42.26 1.81
CA ILE A 278 42.23 41.03 2.39
C ILE A 278 41.26 40.33 1.44
N ALA A 279 41.41 39.01 1.34
CA ALA A 279 40.42 38.09 0.76
C ALA A 279 39.88 37.15 1.83
N ILE A 280 38.55 37.01 1.91
CA ILE A 280 37.86 36.08 2.81
C ILE A 280 37.04 35.12 1.95
N TYR A 281 37.22 33.83 2.20
CA TYR A 281 36.43 32.76 1.61
C TYR A 281 35.74 32.00 2.74
N GLY A 282 34.42 31.89 2.67
CA GLY A 282 33.61 31.18 3.64
C GLY A 282 32.73 30.12 2.98
N SER A 283 32.45 29.05 3.70
CA SER A 283 31.26 28.22 3.49
C SER A 283 30.47 28.17 4.79
N LEU A 284 29.18 28.49 4.70
CA LEU A 284 28.22 28.42 5.81
C LEU A 284 26.93 27.81 5.25
N SER A 285 26.25 26.96 6.00
CA SER A 285 25.00 26.32 5.54
C SER A 285 23.91 27.34 5.19
N GLU A 286 23.92 28.52 5.81
CA GLU A 286 22.97 29.63 5.62
C GLU A 286 22.40 29.88 4.21
N GLY A 287 21.13 30.28 4.18
CA GLY A 287 20.45 30.81 3.00
C GLY A 287 21.17 32.01 2.35
N ILE A 288 20.90 32.26 1.07
CA ILE A 288 21.61 33.28 0.28
C ILE A 288 21.46 34.69 0.86
N GLU A 289 20.29 35.04 1.39
CA GLU A 289 20.04 36.35 1.99
C GLU A 289 20.90 36.58 3.23
N GLN A 290 20.98 35.59 4.13
CA GLN A 290 21.79 35.63 5.34
C GLN A 290 23.28 35.70 5.01
N ARG A 291 23.74 34.90 4.02
CA ARG A 291 25.14 34.96 3.55
C ARG A 291 25.49 36.32 2.94
N GLN A 292 24.61 36.90 2.13
CA GLN A 292 24.82 38.23 1.55
C GLN A 292 24.81 39.34 2.60
N GLN A 293 23.91 39.25 3.59
CA GLN A 293 23.90 40.16 4.72
C GLN A 293 25.22 40.09 5.50
N LEU A 294 25.66 38.88 5.85
CA LEU A 294 26.94 38.67 6.53
C LEU A 294 28.11 39.22 5.71
N GLN A 295 28.13 38.96 4.41
CA GLN A 295 29.15 39.49 3.49
C GLN A 295 29.17 41.03 3.51
N ALA A 296 28.00 41.69 3.45
CA ALA A 296 27.91 43.14 3.48
C ALA A 296 28.39 43.73 4.82
N GLU A 297 28.02 43.10 5.94
CA GLU A 297 28.47 43.48 7.28
C GLU A 297 30.00 43.39 7.40
N ILE A 298 30.61 42.29 6.95
CA ILE A 298 32.07 42.10 6.97
C ILE A 298 32.77 43.15 6.09
N ILE A 299 32.27 43.40 4.87
CA ILE A 299 32.83 44.41 3.98
C ILE A 299 32.78 45.78 4.64
N GLN A 300 31.67 46.14 5.29
CA GLN A 300 31.52 47.42 5.97
C GLN A 300 32.55 47.55 7.12
N GLU A 301 32.67 46.53 7.97
CA GLU A 301 33.64 46.52 9.09
C GLU A 301 35.09 46.69 8.58
N LEU A 302 35.47 45.99 7.52
CA LEU A 302 36.81 46.09 6.92
C LEU A 302 37.09 47.47 6.30
N LEU A 303 36.09 48.08 5.66
CA LEU A 303 36.19 49.44 5.11
C LEU A 303 36.36 50.49 6.22
N GLU A 304 35.66 50.33 7.35
CA GLU A 304 35.81 51.18 8.54
C GLU A 304 37.23 51.08 9.13
N MET A 305 37.88 49.92 9.02
CA MET A 305 39.28 49.68 9.39
C MET A 305 40.30 50.20 8.35
N LYS A 306 39.84 50.75 7.21
CA LYS A 306 40.67 51.21 6.07
C LYS A 306 41.51 50.10 5.43
N VAL A 307 40.94 48.91 5.34
CA VAL A 307 41.53 47.75 4.66
C VAL A 307 40.95 47.67 3.25
N GLU A 308 41.79 47.32 2.27
CA GLU A 308 41.37 47.07 0.89
C GLU A 308 40.75 45.67 0.79
N VAL A 309 39.44 45.59 0.53
CA VAL A 309 38.75 44.32 0.36
C VAL A 309 38.93 43.85 -1.08
N THR A 310 39.77 42.84 -1.29
CA THR A 310 39.96 42.25 -2.62
C THR A 310 38.83 41.27 -2.95
N LYS A 311 38.37 40.52 -1.94
CA LYS A 311 37.35 39.50 -2.12
C LYS A 311 36.66 39.10 -0.82
N VAL A 312 35.34 38.93 -0.85
CA VAL A 312 34.58 38.23 0.20
C VAL A 312 33.57 37.34 -0.51
N GLU A 313 33.81 36.03 -0.53
CA GLU A 313 32.88 35.04 -1.08
C GLU A 313 32.46 34.11 0.06
N ILE A 314 31.16 34.04 0.34
CA ILE A 314 30.58 33.14 1.33
C ILE A 314 29.58 32.27 0.59
N VAL A 315 29.96 31.04 0.24
CA VAL A 315 29.08 30.07 -0.44
C VAL A 315 28.23 29.29 0.56
N SER A 316 27.16 28.66 0.10
CA SER A 316 26.45 27.67 0.93
C SER A 316 27.35 26.46 1.19
N ALA A 317 27.40 25.99 2.44
CA ALA A 317 28.07 24.73 2.78
C ALA A 317 27.35 23.52 2.16
N TYR A 318 26.04 23.62 1.91
CA TYR A 318 25.29 22.64 1.15
C TYR A 318 25.49 22.85 -0.36
N LYS A 319 25.87 21.79 -1.08
CA LYS A 319 26.16 21.80 -2.53
C LYS A 319 27.08 22.97 -2.91
N GLN A 320 28.25 23.05 -2.26
CA GLN A 320 29.21 24.16 -2.41
C GLN A 320 29.57 24.47 -3.87
N GLY A 321 29.74 23.43 -4.70
CA GLY A 321 30.03 23.61 -6.12
C GLY A 321 28.89 24.32 -6.86
N PHE A 322 27.64 23.93 -6.58
CA PHE A 322 26.45 24.55 -7.14
C PHE A 322 26.33 26.00 -6.69
N SER A 323 26.45 26.28 -5.38
CA SER A 323 26.41 27.65 -4.85
C SER A 323 27.55 28.52 -5.39
N TRP A 324 28.77 27.98 -5.50
CA TRP A 324 29.89 28.69 -6.09
C TRP A 324 29.63 29.09 -7.55
N ILE A 325 29.15 28.14 -8.37
CA ILE A 325 28.85 28.41 -9.77
C ILE A 325 27.70 29.42 -9.89
N SER A 326 26.60 29.18 -9.19
CA SER A 326 25.40 30.00 -9.23
C SER A 326 25.63 31.42 -8.71
N ASP A 327 26.24 31.56 -7.54
CA ASP A 327 26.31 32.83 -6.82
C ASP A 327 27.44 33.73 -7.34
N TYR A 328 28.53 33.15 -7.86
CA TYR A 328 29.74 33.90 -8.21
C TYR A 328 30.23 33.68 -9.65
N VAL A 329 30.16 32.48 -10.21
CA VAL A 329 30.67 32.22 -11.58
C VAL A 329 29.70 32.69 -12.66
N ILE A 330 28.39 32.43 -12.52
CA ILE A 330 27.37 32.87 -13.49
C ILE A 330 27.40 34.40 -13.69
N PRO A 331 27.43 35.23 -12.62
CA PRO A 331 27.58 36.67 -12.77
C PRO A 331 28.83 37.07 -13.56
N GLU A 332 29.98 36.42 -13.35
CA GLU A 332 31.21 36.70 -14.10
C GLU A 332 31.11 36.27 -15.58
N LEU A 333 30.59 35.07 -15.85
CA LEU A 333 30.38 34.57 -17.21
C LEU A 333 29.41 35.44 -18.01
N SER A 334 28.39 36.00 -17.35
CA SER A 334 27.41 36.89 -18.01
C SER A 334 28.00 38.21 -18.53
N GLN A 335 29.19 38.59 -18.05
CA GLN A 335 29.89 39.80 -18.52
C GLN A 335 30.78 39.54 -19.75
N LEU A 336 30.96 38.29 -20.16
CA LEU A 336 31.74 37.96 -21.35
C LEU A 336 30.97 38.35 -22.61
N GLU A 337 31.65 38.94 -23.60
CA GLU A 337 31.03 39.34 -24.87
C GLU A 337 30.48 38.14 -25.66
N ARG A 338 31.11 36.97 -25.50
CA ARG A 338 30.75 35.73 -26.17
C ARG A 338 31.15 34.53 -25.34
N LEU A 339 30.25 33.56 -25.25
CA LEU A 339 30.46 32.25 -24.65
C LEU A 339 29.70 31.23 -25.50
N ASP A 340 30.38 30.20 -25.98
CA ASP A 340 29.79 29.16 -26.84
C ASP A 340 29.67 27.80 -26.13
N ARG A 341 30.59 27.51 -25.19
CA ARG A 341 30.68 26.22 -24.48
C ARG A 341 31.26 26.37 -23.07
N ILE A 342 30.82 25.54 -22.14
CA ILE A 342 31.36 25.39 -20.78
C ILE A 342 31.81 23.94 -20.57
N ASP A 343 33.00 23.74 -20.00
CA ASP A 343 33.50 22.45 -19.51
C ASP A 343 33.68 22.54 -17.99
N ILE A 344 33.02 21.66 -17.24
CA ILE A 344 33.12 21.56 -15.79
C ILE A 344 33.84 20.25 -15.46
N GLN A 345 35.08 20.39 -15.00
CA GLN A 345 35.89 19.27 -14.57
C GLN A 345 35.72 19.06 -13.07
N PHE A 346 35.44 17.83 -12.65
CA PHE A 346 35.38 17.46 -11.24
C PHE A 346 36.44 16.41 -10.90
N LYS A 347 36.95 16.50 -9.68
CA LYS A 347 37.83 15.50 -9.12
C LYS A 347 36.97 14.35 -8.56
N PRO A 348 37.32 13.08 -8.79
CA PRO A 348 36.74 11.97 -8.05
C PRO A 348 36.66 12.17 -6.54
N PHE A 349 35.62 11.60 -5.91
CA PHE A 349 35.60 11.41 -4.47
C PHE A 349 36.00 9.98 -4.08
N LEU A 350 37.29 9.76 -3.81
CA LEU A 350 37.85 8.44 -3.52
C LEU A 350 38.57 8.40 -2.17
N PRO A 351 38.58 7.22 -1.51
CA PRO A 351 39.44 6.97 -0.36
C PRO A 351 40.91 7.26 -0.66
N GLU A 352 41.65 7.66 0.38
CA GLU A 352 43.08 7.93 0.26
C GLU A 352 43.83 6.68 -0.22
N GLY A 353 44.63 6.85 -1.28
CA GLY A 353 45.39 5.75 -1.91
C GLY A 353 44.62 4.95 -2.97
N GLN A 354 43.34 5.24 -3.21
CA GLN A 354 42.57 4.66 -4.31
C GLN A 354 42.60 5.56 -5.55
N GLU A 355 43.06 5.03 -6.68
CA GLU A 355 43.16 5.77 -7.95
C GLU A 355 42.09 5.36 -8.98
N GLU A 356 41.42 4.21 -8.79
CA GLU A 356 40.40 3.66 -9.68
C GLU A 356 39.00 3.65 -9.03
N TRP A 357 37.96 3.88 -9.83
CA TRP A 357 36.56 3.86 -9.39
C TRP A 357 35.98 2.46 -9.51
N LEU A 358 35.22 2.05 -8.50
CA LEU A 358 34.46 0.79 -8.51
C LEU A 358 32.99 1.08 -8.84
N ASP A 359 32.41 0.24 -9.67
CA ASP A 359 31.00 0.30 -10.10
C ASP A 359 30.32 -0.98 -9.63
N GLU A 360 29.57 -0.87 -8.53
CA GLU A 360 28.81 -1.96 -7.91
C GLU A 360 27.43 -2.11 -8.57
N ASP A 361 26.76 -3.26 -8.45
CA ASP A 361 25.41 -3.47 -9.01
C ASP A 361 24.34 -2.74 -8.18
N GLY A 362 23.50 -1.93 -8.83
CA GLY A 362 22.42 -1.18 -8.20
C GLY A 362 21.03 -1.47 -8.78
N ALA A 363 20.86 -2.58 -9.50
CA ALA A 363 19.60 -2.95 -10.13
C ALA A 363 18.46 -3.29 -9.15
N THR A 364 18.75 -3.59 -7.88
CA THR A 364 17.76 -3.91 -6.84
C THR A 364 18.08 -3.15 -5.55
N PRO A 365 17.11 -2.43 -4.93
CA PRO A 365 17.35 -1.78 -3.64
C PRO A 365 17.69 -2.82 -2.55
N SER A 366 18.67 -2.50 -1.71
CA SER A 366 19.00 -3.31 -0.55
C SER A 366 18.32 -2.71 0.68
N TYR A 367 17.27 -3.34 1.18
CA TYR A 367 16.54 -2.87 2.37
C TYR A 367 17.33 -3.01 3.69
N HIS A 368 18.54 -3.57 3.63
CA HIS A 368 19.41 -3.81 4.78
C HIS A 368 20.84 -3.29 4.51
N THR A 369 21.26 -2.29 5.28
CA THR A 369 22.63 -1.74 5.36
C THR A 369 23.53 -2.52 6.33
N VAL A 370 23.05 -3.65 6.86
CA VAL A 370 23.59 -4.25 8.09
C VAL A 370 24.56 -5.42 7.86
N SER A 371 24.76 -5.88 6.63
CA SER A 371 25.52 -7.12 6.35
C SER A 371 27.03 -6.97 6.10
N ASP A 372 27.53 -5.76 5.80
CA ASP A 372 28.93 -5.55 5.39
C ASP A 372 29.72 -4.71 6.41
N ASP A 373 30.07 -5.31 7.55
CA ASP A 373 30.87 -4.66 8.60
C ASP A 373 32.28 -4.31 8.05
N ASN A 374 32.49 -3.04 7.70
CA ASN A 374 33.79 -2.47 7.31
C ASN A 374 33.87 -0.99 7.73
N PRO A 375 34.61 -0.65 8.81
CA PRO A 375 34.68 0.71 9.31
C PRO A 375 35.42 1.70 8.39
N ASP A 376 36.19 1.21 7.41
CA ASP A 376 36.90 2.06 6.46
C ASP A 376 36.15 2.22 5.13
N ARG A 377 34.97 1.58 4.98
CA ARG A 377 34.13 1.73 3.78
C ARG A 377 33.58 3.15 3.72
N TRP A 378 33.80 3.83 2.59
CA TRP A 378 33.11 5.08 2.27
C TRP A 378 31.73 4.75 1.71
N LEU A 379 30.69 5.41 2.23
CA LEU A 379 29.33 5.29 1.71
C LEU A 379 29.10 6.16 0.47
N ASP A 380 29.87 7.25 0.36
CA ASP A 380 29.85 8.18 -0.76
C ASP A 380 30.25 7.54 -2.09
N LEU A 381 29.60 7.98 -3.17
CA LEU A 381 29.93 7.55 -4.53
C LEU A 381 31.14 8.29 -5.10
N PRO A 382 31.95 7.65 -5.97
CA PRO A 382 33.06 8.31 -6.66
C PRO A 382 32.67 9.57 -7.43
N ILE A 383 31.43 9.63 -7.89
CA ILE A 383 30.85 10.74 -8.66
C ILE A 383 30.11 11.77 -7.80
N ARG A 384 30.18 11.69 -6.47
CA ARG A 384 29.43 12.56 -5.56
C ARG A 384 29.52 14.04 -5.93
N PHE A 385 30.70 14.55 -6.26
CA PHE A 385 30.86 15.96 -6.62
C PHE A 385 30.14 16.34 -7.92
N LEU A 386 29.97 15.41 -8.87
CA LEU A 386 29.07 15.63 -10.00
C LEU A 386 27.61 15.64 -9.56
N GLN A 387 27.22 14.76 -8.65
CA GLN A 387 25.86 14.68 -8.13
C GLN A 387 25.48 15.95 -7.34
N GLU A 388 26.38 16.48 -6.53
CA GLU A 388 26.24 17.78 -5.84
C GLU A 388 26.12 18.97 -6.80
N LEU A 389 26.46 18.79 -8.09
CA LEU A 389 26.23 19.80 -9.12
C LEU A 389 24.88 19.65 -9.81
N TYR A 390 24.07 18.62 -9.56
CA TYR A 390 22.76 18.51 -10.21
C TYR A 390 21.80 19.63 -9.74
N PRO A 391 20.99 20.27 -10.63
CA PRO A 391 21.06 20.33 -12.10
C PRO A 391 21.68 21.66 -12.59
N ILE A 392 22.96 21.92 -12.30
CA ILE A 392 23.65 23.18 -12.61
C ILE A 392 23.69 23.49 -14.11
N ASP A 393 23.65 22.47 -14.97
CA ASP A 393 23.62 22.64 -16.42
C ASP A 393 22.34 23.35 -16.88
N ASP A 394 21.18 23.04 -16.28
CA ASP A 394 19.93 23.74 -16.54
C ASP A 394 20.00 25.21 -16.11
N VAL A 395 20.57 25.48 -14.93
CA VAL A 395 20.73 26.85 -14.42
C VAL A 395 21.67 27.66 -15.30
N LEU A 396 22.79 27.07 -15.71
CA LEU A 396 23.75 27.70 -16.63
C LEU A 396 23.13 27.95 -18.00
N ALA A 397 22.42 26.97 -18.55
CA ALA A 397 21.74 27.07 -19.85
C ALA A 397 20.72 28.21 -19.84
N GLU A 398 19.88 28.29 -18.80
CA GLU A 398 18.89 29.36 -18.63
C GLU A 398 19.56 30.73 -18.48
N LYS A 399 20.48 30.88 -17.51
CA LYS A 399 21.06 32.19 -17.15
C LYS A 399 22.00 32.74 -18.20
N LEU A 400 22.67 31.89 -18.98
CA LEU A 400 23.63 32.28 -20.02
C LEU A 400 23.07 32.11 -21.43
N SER A 401 21.81 31.70 -21.59
CA SER A 401 21.17 31.43 -22.89
C SER A 401 21.96 30.44 -23.76
N LEU A 402 22.48 29.39 -23.14
CA LEU A 402 23.21 28.30 -23.79
C LEU A 402 22.30 27.07 -23.96
N SER A 403 22.65 26.19 -24.90
CA SER A 403 22.09 24.83 -24.90
C SER A 403 22.71 24.02 -23.77
N THR A 404 21.96 23.11 -23.16
CA THR A 404 22.52 22.13 -22.19
C THR A 404 23.61 21.26 -22.84
N ASP A 405 23.51 20.96 -24.14
CA ASP A 405 24.56 20.25 -24.90
C ASP A 405 25.91 21.01 -24.96
N SER A 406 25.89 22.33 -24.76
CA SER A 406 27.09 23.18 -24.69
C SER A 406 27.75 23.16 -23.30
N ILE A 407 27.19 22.44 -22.33
CA ILE A 407 27.72 22.32 -20.97
C ILE A 407 28.14 20.87 -20.77
N GLN A 408 29.44 20.65 -20.60
CA GLN A 408 30.02 19.31 -20.55
C GLN A 408 30.66 19.05 -19.19
N PHE A 409 30.49 17.82 -18.70
CA PHE A 409 31.15 17.34 -17.49
C PHE A 409 32.28 16.38 -17.85
N SER A 410 33.44 16.56 -17.22
CA SER A 410 34.60 15.71 -17.41
C SER A 410 35.30 15.41 -16.09
N VAL A 411 36.02 14.29 -16.03
CA VAL A 411 36.75 13.83 -14.85
C VAL A 411 38.22 14.18 -14.99
N ASN A 412 38.82 14.70 -13.92
CA ASN A 412 40.25 14.97 -13.88
C ASN A 412 40.83 14.55 -12.52
N ASN A 413 41.50 13.40 -12.47
CA ASN A 413 42.07 12.88 -11.22
C ASN A 413 43.30 13.67 -10.74
N GLN A 414 43.94 14.41 -11.64
CA GLN A 414 45.20 15.12 -11.37
C GLN A 414 44.98 16.58 -10.93
N GLN A 415 43.75 17.10 -10.98
CA GLN A 415 43.51 18.47 -10.56
C GLN A 415 43.65 18.63 -9.04
N GLU A 416 44.16 19.79 -8.64
CA GLU A 416 44.38 20.12 -7.23
C GLU A 416 43.05 20.37 -6.50
N THR A 417 42.12 21.07 -7.15
CA THR A 417 40.83 21.50 -6.56
C THR A 417 39.68 20.56 -6.88
N THR A 418 38.60 20.60 -6.09
CA THR A 418 37.38 19.80 -6.37
C THR A 418 36.78 20.07 -7.74
N TYR A 419 36.63 21.33 -8.13
CA TYR A 419 36.03 21.74 -9.40
C TYR A 419 36.97 22.66 -10.19
N LEU A 420 36.93 22.56 -11.51
CA LEU A 420 37.55 23.48 -12.46
C LEU A 420 36.55 23.75 -13.60
N LEU A 421 36.09 25.00 -13.72
CA LEU A 421 35.20 25.43 -14.78
C LEU A 421 35.98 26.20 -15.84
N LYS A 422 35.77 25.86 -17.11
CA LYS A 422 36.34 26.53 -18.28
C LYS A 422 35.26 27.00 -19.23
N GLY A 423 35.32 28.26 -19.64
CA GLY A 423 34.44 28.84 -20.67
C GLY A 423 35.19 29.03 -21.98
N TYR A 424 34.53 28.72 -23.10
CA TYR A 424 35.11 28.81 -24.44
C TYR A 424 34.31 29.73 -25.36
N ALA A 425 35.02 30.52 -26.16
CA ALA A 425 34.47 31.25 -27.30
C ALA A 425 35.26 30.87 -28.55
N GLN A 426 34.58 30.42 -29.61
CA GLN A 426 35.20 29.95 -30.85
C GLN A 426 36.33 28.92 -30.63
N GLU A 427 36.10 27.93 -29.75
CA GLU A 427 37.07 26.91 -29.32
C GLU A 427 38.30 27.43 -28.53
N GLN A 428 38.36 28.73 -28.24
CA GLN A 428 39.40 29.32 -27.39
C GLN A 428 38.90 29.47 -25.95
N GLU A 429 39.70 29.03 -24.98
CA GLU A 429 39.43 29.28 -23.56
C GLU A 429 39.46 30.79 -23.28
N VAL A 430 38.35 31.32 -22.78
CA VAL A 430 38.16 32.74 -22.44
C VAL A 430 37.90 32.95 -20.95
N TYR A 431 37.63 31.88 -20.21
CA TYR A 431 37.37 31.92 -18.78
C TYR A 431 37.87 30.63 -18.13
N HIS A 432 38.44 30.76 -16.93
CA HIS A 432 38.77 29.62 -16.09
C HIS A 432 38.65 30.00 -14.61
N LYS A 433 38.09 29.11 -13.78
CA LYS A 433 38.05 29.31 -12.33
C LYS A 433 37.96 27.95 -11.64
N SER A 434 38.56 27.84 -10.46
CA SER A 434 38.60 26.60 -9.68
C SER A 434 38.02 26.80 -8.28
N TYR A 435 37.49 25.73 -7.70
CA TYR A 435 36.94 25.75 -6.35
C TYR A 435 37.24 24.45 -5.60
N GLN A 436 37.63 24.58 -4.32
CA GLN A 436 37.87 23.46 -3.42
C GLN A 436 36.70 23.32 -2.46
N ALA A 437 35.90 22.27 -2.62
CA ALA A 437 34.85 21.92 -1.69
C ALA A 437 35.44 21.28 -0.43
N VAL A 438 34.83 21.55 0.71
CA VAL A 438 35.22 21.00 2.01
C VAL A 438 34.14 20.15 2.63
N TRP A 439 34.58 19.09 3.30
CA TRP A 439 33.75 18.06 3.91
C TRP A 439 34.34 17.63 5.25
N ALA A 440 33.54 16.96 6.07
CA ALA A 440 33.96 16.43 7.37
C ALA A 440 33.75 14.91 7.42
N GLU A 441 34.84 14.14 7.56
CA GLU A 441 34.75 12.68 7.76
C GLU A 441 34.11 12.36 9.12
N ARG A 442 33.19 11.41 9.12
CA ARG A 442 32.59 10.84 10.32
C ARG A 442 32.10 9.41 10.08
N SER A 443 31.88 8.67 11.16
CA SER A 443 31.13 7.40 11.09
C SER A 443 29.70 7.66 10.61
N TYR A 444 29.13 6.73 9.86
CA TYR A 444 27.72 6.77 9.47
C TYR A 444 26.80 6.77 10.69
N ILE A 445 27.07 5.86 11.64
CA ILE A 445 26.47 5.85 12.97
C ILE A 445 27.58 5.77 14.02
N ASP A 446 27.64 6.75 14.93
CA ASP A 446 28.76 6.91 15.87
C ASP A 446 28.95 5.68 16.79
N GLN A 447 27.85 5.03 17.20
CA GLN A 447 27.88 3.82 18.04
C GLN A 447 28.27 2.55 17.26
N PHE A 448 28.11 2.55 15.94
CA PHE A 448 28.36 1.41 15.05
C PHE A 448 29.32 1.79 13.91
N PRO A 449 30.58 2.14 14.24
CA PRO A 449 31.55 2.59 13.24
C PRO A 449 31.82 1.54 12.16
N GLU A 450 31.55 0.27 12.41
CA GLU A 450 31.66 -0.80 11.41
C GLU A 450 30.71 -0.65 10.20
N LEU A 451 29.69 0.21 10.28
CA LEU A 451 28.80 0.49 9.14
C LEU A 451 29.42 1.43 8.10
N GLY A 452 30.65 1.90 8.33
CA GLY A 452 31.40 2.74 7.40
C GLY A 452 31.31 4.23 7.73
N LYS A 453 31.75 5.04 6.76
CA LYS A 453 31.97 6.48 6.90
C LYS A 453 31.15 7.27 5.90
N ALA A 454 30.72 8.45 6.34
CA ALA A 454 30.11 9.49 5.51
C ALA A 454 30.91 10.78 5.61
N HIS A 455 30.81 11.63 4.58
CA HIS A 455 31.62 12.84 4.49
C HIS A 455 30.77 14.09 4.22
N PRO A 456 29.78 14.44 5.05
CA PRO A 456 28.91 15.60 4.82
C PRO A 456 29.71 16.87 4.53
N ALA A 457 29.16 17.73 3.68
CA ALA A 457 29.76 19.03 3.42
C ALA A 457 29.79 19.87 4.72
N THR A 458 30.85 20.67 4.91
CA THR A 458 31.07 21.41 6.17
C THR A 458 31.32 22.90 5.91
N GLY A 459 31.14 23.70 6.94
CA GLY A 459 31.55 25.10 6.93
C GLY A 459 33.07 25.29 7.06
N GLN A 460 33.57 26.40 6.52
CA GLN A 460 34.95 26.84 6.72
C GLN A 460 35.08 28.35 6.64
N ILE A 461 36.19 28.86 7.15
CA ILE A 461 36.71 30.19 6.85
C ILE A 461 38.17 30.09 6.43
N ARG A 462 38.51 30.75 5.33
CA ARG A 462 39.87 30.88 4.81
C ARG A 462 40.15 32.35 4.53
N VAL A 463 41.25 32.85 5.07
CA VAL A 463 41.62 34.27 4.97
C VAL A 463 43.02 34.43 4.41
N GLU A 464 43.14 35.31 3.42
CA GLU A 464 44.39 35.73 2.83
C GLU A 464 44.60 37.23 3.09
N ILE A 465 45.73 37.60 3.69
CA ILE A 465 46.14 39.00 3.89
C ILE A 465 47.36 39.25 3.03
N ASN A 466 47.32 40.30 2.20
CA ASN A 466 48.39 40.66 1.28
C ASN A 466 48.82 39.48 0.39
N GLN A 467 47.83 38.76 -0.16
CA GLN A 467 47.98 37.57 -1.03
C GLN A 467 48.67 36.37 -0.36
N LYS A 468 48.80 36.38 0.97
CA LYS A 468 49.32 35.25 1.73
C LYS A 468 48.22 34.67 2.60
N GLU A 469 48.02 33.36 2.50
CA GLU A 469 47.14 32.64 3.41
C GLU A 469 47.63 32.79 4.85
N VAL A 470 46.73 33.28 5.70
CA VAL A 470 47.00 33.48 7.13
C VAL A 470 46.41 32.33 7.92
N ILE A 471 45.20 31.89 7.56
CA ILE A 471 44.51 30.82 8.27
C ILE A 471 43.44 30.17 7.39
N GLN A 472 43.24 28.89 7.62
CA GLN A 472 42.09 28.11 7.15
C GLN A 472 41.58 27.30 8.34
N GLN A 473 40.31 27.48 8.68
CA GLN A 473 39.68 26.84 9.84
C GLN A 473 38.29 26.33 9.48
N ARG A 474 37.97 25.13 9.96
CA ARG A 474 36.62 24.55 9.85
C ARG A 474 35.67 25.24 10.82
N ILE A 475 34.44 25.46 10.35
CA ILE A 475 33.30 25.94 11.13
C ILE A 475 32.21 24.87 11.03
N LYS A 476 31.72 24.37 12.16
CA LYS A 476 30.64 23.38 12.13
C LYS A 476 29.34 24.07 11.76
N THR A 477 28.67 23.54 10.75
CA THR A 477 27.33 23.97 10.31
C THR A 477 26.29 23.74 11.41
N ASP A 478 25.15 24.42 11.29
CA ASP A 478 24.05 24.23 12.23
C ASP A 478 23.50 22.79 12.18
N LEU A 479 23.40 22.19 10.98
CA LEU A 479 22.99 20.80 10.81
C LEU A 479 23.97 19.81 11.44
N GLU A 480 25.28 20.02 11.31
CA GLU A 480 26.28 19.18 11.98
C GLU A 480 26.14 19.21 13.50
N ARG A 481 25.76 20.36 14.08
CA ARG A 481 25.56 20.49 15.53
C ARG A 481 24.32 19.71 16.00
N ILE A 482 23.23 19.78 15.26
CA ILE A 482 22.02 18.98 15.53
C ILE A 482 22.36 17.49 15.38
N TRP A 483 23.07 17.13 14.31
CA TRP A 483 23.48 15.76 14.05
C TRP A 483 24.38 15.18 15.14
N ASP A 484 25.32 15.97 15.67
CA ASP A 484 26.16 15.55 16.80
C ASP A 484 25.30 15.26 18.05
N SER A 485 24.31 16.10 18.36
CA SER A 485 23.35 15.83 19.45
C SER A 485 22.50 14.58 19.18
N TYR A 486 22.10 14.35 17.94
CA TYR A 486 21.33 13.18 17.54
C TYR A 486 22.13 11.88 17.71
N GLN A 487 23.36 11.83 17.17
CA GLN A 487 24.24 10.67 17.19
C GLN A 487 24.79 10.34 18.58
N GLN A 488 25.30 11.35 19.30
CA GLN A 488 26.08 11.12 20.54
C GLN A 488 25.20 11.00 21.78
N GLU A 489 24.00 11.58 21.75
CA GLU A 489 23.13 11.62 22.93
C GLU A 489 21.78 10.94 22.68
N LEU A 490 21.05 11.30 21.62
CA LEU A 490 19.67 10.81 21.42
C LEU A 490 19.60 9.35 21.02
N LEU A 491 20.35 8.90 20.00
CA LEU A 491 20.34 7.51 19.57
C LEU A 491 20.69 6.54 20.73
N PRO A 492 21.79 6.74 21.49
CA PRO A 492 22.07 5.93 22.69
C PRO A 492 20.92 5.93 23.70
N THR A 493 20.34 7.10 23.98
CA THR A 493 19.19 7.23 24.89
C THR A 493 18.00 6.40 24.42
N PHE A 494 17.68 6.41 23.12
CA PHE A 494 16.60 5.59 22.56
C PHE A 494 16.86 4.09 22.75
N GLY A 495 18.10 3.65 22.50
CA GLY A 495 18.51 2.26 22.72
C GLY A 495 18.34 1.84 24.19
N GLU A 496 18.70 2.71 25.13
CA GLU A 496 18.50 2.49 26.57
C GLU A 496 17.02 2.40 26.95
N LEU A 497 16.17 3.29 26.42
CA LEU A 497 14.72 3.27 26.65
C LEU A 497 14.10 1.97 26.13
N VAL A 498 14.43 1.56 24.90
CA VAL A 498 13.97 0.29 24.32
C VAL A 498 14.45 -0.89 25.16
N THR A 499 15.70 -0.89 25.62
CA THR A 499 16.22 -1.95 26.48
C THR A 499 15.47 -2.05 27.80
N ALA A 500 15.22 -0.91 28.44
CA ALA A 500 14.50 -0.84 29.71
C ALA A 500 13.07 -1.37 29.57
N LYS A 501 12.39 -1.02 28.47
CA LYS A 501 11.02 -1.46 28.19
C LYS A 501 10.94 -2.96 27.88
N THR A 502 11.86 -3.47 27.07
CA THR A 502 11.82 -4.85 26.57
C THR A 502 12.34 -5.88 27.56
N ASN A 503 13.00 -5.46 28.66
CA ASN A 503 13.56 -6.33 29.70
C ASN A 503 14.34 -7.54 29.15
N GLY A 504 15.06 -7.36 28.04
CA GLY A 504 15.81 -8.43 27.37
C GLY A 504 15.14 -9.05 26.13
N LEU A 505 14.01 -8.50 25.66
CA LEU A 505 13.35 -8.78 24.37
C LEU A 505 12.92 -10.24 24.17
N GLY A 506 12.43 -10.88 25.24
CA GLY A 506 11.91 -12.25 25.23
C GLY A 506 10.80 -12.51 24.20
N GLU A 507 10.37 -13.76 24.05
CA GLU A 507 9.49 -14.24 22.95
C GLU A 507 8.16 -13.47 22.77
N ASN A 508 7.66 -12.79 23.80
CA ASN A 508 6.39 -12.05 23.78
C ASN A 508 6.54 -10.54 23.54
N CYS A 509 7.73 -10.05 23.17
CA CYS A 509 7.94 -8.65 22.84
C CYS A 509 7.62 -8.40 21.36
N HIS A 510 6.50 -7.70 21.14
CA HIS A 510 6.03 -7.28 19.82
C HIS A 510 6.40 -5.83 19.55
N GLU A 511 6.69 -5.54 18.29
CA GLU A 511 6.82 -4.18 17.77
C GLU A 511 5.41 -3.60 17.57
N PRO A 512 5.19 -2.28 17.78
CA PRO A 512 6.20 -1.25 17.96
C PRO A 512 6.74 -1.12 19.40
N LEU A 513 7.99 -0.69 19.53
CA LEU A 513 8.71 -0.54 20.80
C LEU A 513 8.40 0.80 21.47
N PHE A 514 7.96 1.79 20.70
CA PHE A 514 7.43 3.07 21.17
C PHE A 514 6.33 3.53 20.21
N SER A 515 5.48 4.48 20.62
CA SER A 515 4.45 5.03 19.73
C SER A 515 5.09 5.89 18.65
N LYS A 516 5.81 6.95 19.07
CA LYS A 516 6.55 7.83 18.17
C LYS A 516 7.67 8.60 18.86
N ILE A 517 8.69 8.98 18.11
CA ILE A 517 9.75 9.91 18.49
C ILE A 517 9.62 11.14 17.58
N VAL A 518 9.37 12.30 18.17
CA VAL A 518 9.26 13.56 17.41
C VAL A 518 10.56 14.34 17.54
N LEU A 519 11.18 14.66 16.40
CA LEU A 519 12.42 15.44 16.29
C LEU A 519 12.10 16.80 15.67
N GLU A 520 11.89 17.81 16.50
CA GLU A 520 11.52 19.16 16.07
C GLU A 520 12.77 20.03 15.92
N ALA A 521 12.97 20.65 14.75
CA ALA A 521 14.07 21.59 14.56
C ALA A 521 13.66 22.82 13.74
N THR A 522 14.24 23.97 14.06
CA THR A 522 14.13 25.20 13.26
C THR A 522 15.53 25.71 12.95
N VAL A 523 15.88 25.83 11.67
CA VAL A 523 17.25 26.10 11.20
C VAL A 523 17.25 27.07 10.02
N SER A 524 18.31 27.87 9.90
CA SER A 524 18.47 28.96 8.92
C SER A 524 19.06 28.47 7.58
N GLU A 525 18.45 27.45 6.99
CA GLU A 525 18.98 26.71 5.83
C GLU A 525 18.42 27.17 4.45
N PRO A 526 19.09 26.87 3.32
CA PRO A 526 18.59 27.14 1.99
C PRO A 526 17.35 26.29 1.67
N GLU A 527 16.33 26.95 1.10
CA GLU A 527 15.06 26.34 0.69
C GLU A 527 14.48 27.15 -0.50
N TYR A 528 14.67 26.65 -1.73
CA TYR A 528 14.13 27.31 -2.93
C TYR A 528 13.97 26.36 -4.13
N TYR A 529 12.96 26.65 -4.96
CA TYR A 529 12.70 25.92 -6.21
C TYR A 529 13.60 26.40 -7.35
N LEU A 530 13.96 25.48 -8.24
CA LEU A 530 14.60 25.78 -9.51
C LEU A 530 13.55 25.88 -10.62
N ASN A 531 13.82 26.68 -11.65
CA ASN A 531 12.97 26.77 -12.84
C ASN A 531 13.22 25.60 -13.82
N SER A 532 13.42 24.39 -13.28
CA SER A 532 13.70 23.16 -14.02
C SER A 532 12.93 21.99 -13.40
N ARG A 533 12.04 21.36 -14.18
CA ARG A 533 11.18 20.23 -13.76
C ARG A 533 10.49 20.46 -12.41
N GLN A 534 10.81 19.65 -11.40
CA GLN A 534 10.38 19.76 -10.00
C GLN A 534 11.59 19.94 -9.07
N ASP A 535 12.75 20.31 -9.62
CA ASP A 535 13.99 20.37 -8.87
C ASP A 535 14.00 21.55 -7.88
N MET A 536 14.67 21.34 -6.75
CA MET A 536 14.77 22.29 -5.67
C MET A 536 16.13 22.17 -4.96
N ILE A 537 16.53 23.22 -4.25
CA ILE A 537 17.68 23.20 -3.34
C ILE A 537 17.13 23.34 -1.93
N SER A 538 17.19 22.23 -1.17
CA SER A 538 16.79 22.20 0.25
C SER A 538 17.66 21.25 1.05
N SER A 539 18.52 21.82 1.89
CA SER A 539 19.31 21.01 2.84
C SER A 539 18.43 20.41 3.93
N LEU A 540 17.28 21.03 4.27
CA LEU A 540 16.35 20.48 5.24
C LEU A 540 15.55 19.30 4.71
N ASN A 541 15.19 19.27 3.41
CA ASN A 541 14.62 18.09 2.79
C ASN A 541 15.61 16.91 2.88
N SER A 542 16.90 17.14 2.57
CA SER A 542 17.94 16.11 2.76
C SER A 542 18.11 15.69 4.22
N PHE A 543 18.17 16.65 5.14
CA PHE A 543 18.37 16.38 6.56
C PHE A 543 17.18 15.67 7.22
N HIS A 544 15.96 15.94 6.75
CA HIS A 544 14.75 15.21 7.13
C HIS A 544 14.92 13.71 6.84
N GLU A 545 15.41 13.38 5.64
CA GLU A 545 15.66 12.01 5.21
C GLU A 545 16.79 11.36 6.02
N ASP A 546 17.88 12.09 6.29
CA ASP A 546 18.97 11.62 7.16
C ASP A 546 18.47 11.25 8.56
N LEU A 547 17.71 12.13 9.24
CA LEU A 547 17.18 11.86 10.58
C LEU A 547 16.25 10.64 10.62
N TYR A 548 15.46 10.45 9.56
CA TYR A 548 14.52 9.33 9.48
C TYR A 548 15.25 7.99 9.25
N PHE A 549 15.98 7.86 8.15
CA PHE A 549 16.57 6.58 7.76
C PHE A 549 17.71 6.14 8.68
N VAL A 550 18.57 7.07 9.12
CA VAL A 550 19.66 6.71 10.04
C VAL A 550 19.12 6.27 11.40
N GLY A 551 18.01 6.85 11.86
CA GLY A 551 17.32 6.38 13.05
C GLY A 551 16.76 4.97 12.91
N LEU A 552 16.18 4.63 11.75
CA LEU A 552 15.72 3.26 11.47
C LEU A 552 16.88 2.27 11.41
N ASP A 553 17.95 2.61 10.70
CA ASP A 553 19.17 1.79 10.62
C ASP A 553 19.82 1.58 11.99
N TYR A 554 19.78 2.60 12.85
CA TYR A 554 20.21 2.49 14.24
C TYR A 554 19.43 1.41 14.98
N PHE A 555 18.09 1.40 14.94
CA PHE A 555 17.29 0.37 15.64
C PHE A 555 17.53 -1.03 15.06
N LYS A 556 17.62 -1.18 13.74
CA LYS A 556 17.97 -2.45 13.09
C LYS A 556 19.30 -3.00 13.60
N LYS A 557 20.36 -2.18 13.59
CA LYS A 557 21.71 -2.57 14.05
C LYS A 557 21.74 -2.81 15.56
N TYR A 558 21.06 -1.98 16.34
CA TYR A 558 20.96 -2.10 17.79
C TYR A 558 20.29 -3.43 18.18
N GLY A 559 19.18 -3.76 17.52
CA GLY A 559 18.47 -5.03 17.69
C GLY A 559 19.33 -6.24 17.38
N LEU A 560 20.02 -6.22 16.24
CA LEU A 560 20.92 -7.30 15.83
C LEU A 560 22.09 -7.49 16.80
N LYS A 561 22.75 -6.41 17.25
CA LYS A 561 23.87 -6.50 18.19
C LYS A 561 23.44 -6.98 19.57
N LYS A 562 22.26 -6.55 20.04
CA LYS A 562 21.83 -6.79 21.42
C LYS A 562 21.07 -8.09 21.59
N TRP A 563 20.26 -8.47 20.60
CA TRP A 563 19.32 -9.59 20.69
C TRP A 563 19.35 -10.50 19.46
N ASN A 564 20.21 -10.26 18.46
CA ASN A 564 20.24 -10.99 17.19
C ASN A 564 18.87 -11.00 16.47
N ARG A 565 18.15 -9.87 16.55
CA ARG A 565 16.84 -9.66 15.93
C ARG A 565 16.80 -8.29 15.25
N LEU A 566 16.39 -8.25 13.99
CA LEU A 566 16.09 -6.99 13.30
C LEU A 566 14.84 -6.34 13.92
N LEU A 567 14.92 -5.04 14.18
CA LEU A 567 13.81 -4.23 14.65
C LEU A 567 13.33 -3.38 13.46
N ASP A 568 12.36 -3.92 12.71
CA ASP A 568 11.89 -3.35 11.45
C ASP A 568 10.65 -2.45 11.62
N ALA A 569 10.09 -2.38 12.82
CA ALA A 569 8.98 -1.50 13.19
C ALA A 569 9.15 -0.95 14.61
N PRO A 570 10.25 -0.24 14.93
CA PRO A 570 10.52 0.22 16.30
C PRO A 570 9.45 1.22 16.81
N GLY A 571 8.73 1.88 15.90
CA GLY A 571 7.77 2.95 16.16
C GLY A 571 8.03 4.13 15.21
N LEU A 572 7.13 5.10 15.14
CA LEU A 572 7.26 6.22 14.19
C LEU A 572 8.41 7.16 14.58
N LEU A 573 9.44 7.27 13.76
CA LEU A 573 10.45 8.33 13.85
C LEU A 573 9.98 9.53 13.02
N LEU A 574 9.62 10.64 13.65
CA LEU A 574 8.97 11.78 13.03
C LEU A 574 9.83 13.06 13.10
N PRO A 575 10.67 13.35 12.09
CA PRO A 575 11.28 14.66 11.94
C PRO A 575 10.24 15.71 11.56
N VAL A 576 10.25 16.85 12.27
CA VAL A 576 9.40 18.01 11.99
C VAL A 576 10.31 19.23 11.89
N LEU A 577 10.78 19.48 10.66
CA LEU A 577 11.77 20.51 10.38
C LEU A 577 11.11 21.75 9.78
N LYS A 578 11.63 22.93 10.16
CA LYS A 578 11.16 24.23 9.67
C LYS A 578 12.33 25.12 9.31
N VAL A 579 12.19 25.85 8.22
CA VAL A 579 13.09 26.97 7.90
C VAL A 579 12.82 28.11 8.88
N GLY A 580 13.88 28.65 9.48
CA GLY A 580 13.85 29.82 10.34
C GLY A 580 14.95 30.82 9.99
N THR A 581 15.26 31.72 10.92
CA THR A 581 16.38 32.65 10.79
C THR A 581 17.14 32.74 12.11
N GLY A 582 18.47 32.67 12.04
CA GLY A 582 19.33 32.75 13.22
C GLY A 582 19.61 31.39 13.85
N ALA A 583 19.88 31.40 15.16
CA ALA A 583 20.38 30.23 15.88
C ALA A 583 19.44 29.00 15.80
N PRO A 584 19.98 27.79 15.62
CA PRO A 584 19.18 26.58 15.52
C PRO A 584 18.52 26.22 16.85
N SER A 585 17.26 25.76 16.77
CA SER A 585 16.58 25.10 17.87
C SER A 585 16.39 23.62 17.55
N PHE A 586 16.54 22.76 18.57
CA PHE A 586 16.31 21.32 18.41
C PHE A 586 15.69 20.72 19.66
N LYS A 587 14.62 19.96 19.48
CA LYS A 587 13.87 19.32 20.55
C LYS A 587 13.50 17.89 20.16
N CYS A 588 13.68 16.96 21.08
CA CYS A 588 13.25 15.58 20.94
C CYS A 588 12.18 15.25 21.99
N THR A 589 11.11 14.59 21.56
CA THR A 589 10.07 14.07 22.45
C THR A 589 9.75 12.61 22.10
N VAL A 590 9.85 11.70 23.07
CA VAL A 590 9.51 10.28 22.90
C VAL A 590 8.18 9.99 23.57
N TYR A 591 7.31 9.35 22.81
CA TYR A 591 6.01 8.87 23.25
C TYR A 591 5.98 7.34 23.23
N ASP A 592 5.53 6.75 24.32
CA ASP A 592 5.15 5.35 24.36
C ASP A 592 3.64 5.18 24.14
N GLN A 593 3.16 3.94 24.05
CA GLN A 593 1.75 3.60 24.07
C GLN A 593 1.25 3.48 25.51
N GLU A 594 -0.02 3.80 25.72
CA GLU A 594 -0.68 3.60 27.01
C GLU A 594 -0.68 2.12 27.42
N ASP A 595 -0.83 1.18 26.48
CA ASP A 595 -0.75 -0.26 26.68
C ASP A 595 -0.42 -1.03 25.37
N THR A 596 -0.17 -2.33 25.49
CA THR A 596 0.15 -3.22 24.34
C THR A 596 -1.05 -4.01 23.82
N GLN A 597 -2.16 -3.97 24.55
CA GLN A 597 -3.40 -4.63 24.18
C GLN A 597 -4.60 -3.79 24.64
N PRO A 598 -5.75 -3.92 23.96
CA PRO A 598 -6.98 -3.27 24.39
C PRO A 598 -7.35 -3.57 25.85
N PHE A 599 -7.83 -2.56 26.56
CA PHE A 599 -8.27 -2.67 27.95
C PHE A 599 -9.47 -1.75 28.21
N ILE A 600 -10.09 -1.90 29.37
CA ILE A 600 -11.05 -0.92 29.92
C ILE A 600 -10.67 -0.49 31.33
N TRP A 601 -11.14 0.68 31.77
CA TRP A 601 -11.02 1.11 33.17
C TRP A 601 -12.21 0.61 33.99
N GLN A 602 -11.91 -0.07 35.10
CA GLN A 602 -12.89 -0.49 36.10
C GLN A 602 -12.36 -0.17 37.50
N ALA A 603 -13.11 0.64 38.26
CA ALA A 603 -12.72 1.04 39.62
C ALA A 603 -11.26 1.54 39.73
N GLY A 604 -10.81 2.32 38.74
CA GLY A 604 -9.46 2.88 38.67
C GLY A 604 -8.34 1.89 38.32
N ARG A 605 -8.65 0.70 37.79
CA ARG A 605 -7.67 -0.29 37.33
C ARG A 605 -7.96 -0.72 35.89
N LYS A 606 -6.90 -0.98 35.11
CA LYS A 606 -7.00 -1.60 33.78
C LYS A 606 -7.50 -3.04 33.89
N ARG A 607 -8.43 -3.42 33.02
CA ARG A 607 -8.95 -4.79 32.85
C ARG A 607 -8.83 -5.21 31.39
N TYR A 608 -8.40 -6.45 31.18
CA TYR A 608 -8.18 -7.05 29.86
C TYR A 608 -9.24 -8.12 29.59
N SER A 609 -9.28 -8.60 28.34
CA SER A 609 -10.15 -9.70 27.95
C SER A 609 -9.98 -10.93 28.86
N GLN A 610 -11.09 -11.60 29.15
CA GLN A 610 -11.11 -12.88 29.86
C GLN A 610 -11.05 -14.08 28.91
N TYR A 611 -11.20 -13.84 27.60
CA TYR A 611 -11.35 -14.86 26.57
C TYR A 611 -10.26 -14.74 25.52
N ARG A 612 -9.77 -15.89 25.05
CA ARG A 612 -8.93 -15.97 23.85
C ARG A 612 -9.78 -16.32 22.63
N LYS A 613 -9.35 -15.88 21.45
CA LYS A 613 -10.12 -16.07 20.20
C LYS A 613 -10.37 -17.56 19.90
N GLU A 614 -9.47 -18.45 20.31
CA GLU A 614 -9.57 -19.90 20.09
C GLU A 614 -10.57 -20.59 21.04
N GLU A 615 -10.90 -19.94 22.16
CA GLU A 615 -11.82 -20.46 23.19
C GLU A 615 -13.28 -20.09 22.89
N VAL A 616 -13.49 -19.13 21.97
CA VAL A 616 -14.78 -18.57 21.61
C VAL A 616 -15.28 -19.21 20.32
N LYS A 617 -16.49 -19.76 20.36
CA LYS A 617 -17.17 -20.25 19.16
C LYS A 617 -18.35 -19.35 18.84
N VAL A 618 -18.41 -18.87 17.60
CA VAL A 618 -19.51 -18.03 17.08
C VAL A 618 -19.80 -18.47 15.66
N PHE A 619 -21.01 -18.99 15.42
CA PHE A 619 -21.43 -19.41 14.10
C PHE A 619 -22.96 -19.37 13.94
N ILE A 620 -23.44 -19.22 12.71
CA ILE A 620 -24.88 -19.19 12.44
C ILE A 620 -25.43 -20.61 12.46
N GLU A 621 -26.38 -20.87 13.36
CA GLU A 621 -27.03 -22.18 13.48
C GLU A 621 -28.37 -22.22 12.72
N GLU A 622 -29.15 -21.14 12.78
CA GLU A 622 -30.47 -21.07 12.15
C GLU A 622 -30.72 -19.69 11.50
N ILE A 623 -31.41 -19.70 10.36
CA ILE A 623 -31.95 -18.51 9.70
C ILE A 623 -33.42 -18.77 9.42
N ASN A 624 -34.29 -17.92 9.92
CA ASN A 624 -35.74 -18.14 9.85
C ASN A 624 -36.44 -17.01 9.09
N GLU A 625 -37.62 -17.32 8.54
CA GLU A 625 -38.53 -16.32 7.99
C GLU A 625 -38.93 -15.34 9.09
N SER A 626 -38.77 -14.04 8.83
CA SER A 626 -39.16 -12.99 9.76
C SER A 626 -40.64 -12.59 9.57
N CYS A 627 -41.23 -12.03 10.62
CA CYS A 627 -42.53 -11.36 10.51
C CYS A 627 -42.45 -10.09 9.65
N GLU A 628 -41.27 -9.48 9.53
CA GLU A 628 -41.03 -8.35 8.65
C GLU A 628 -40.76 -8.82 7.22
N PRO A 629 -41.60 -8.45 6.23
CA PRO A 629 -41.45 -8.94 4.87
C PRO A 629 -40.09 -8.60 4.26
N GLY A 630 -39.38 -9.62 3.76
CA GLY A 630 -38.10 -9.46 3.09
C GLY A 630 -36.87 -9.44 4.00
N LEU A 631 -37.04 -9.62 5.32
CA LEU A 631 -35.94 -9.77 6.28
C LEU A 631 -35.89 -11.20 6.84
N PHE A 632 -34.75 -11.53 7.45
CA PHE A 632 -34.52 -12.80 8.13
C PHE A 632 -34.41 -12.62 9.65
N ASP A 633 -34.68 -13.68 10.40
CA ASP A 633 -34.33 -13.76 11.82
C ASP A 633 -33.09 -14.64 11.99
N LEU A 634 -32.04 -14.09 12.60
CA LEU A 634 -30.72 -14.70 12.73
C LEU A 634 -30.54 -15.38 14.08
N VAL A 635 -30.13 -16.66 14.09
CA VAL A 635 -29.79 -17.40 15.31
C VAL A 635 -28.33 -17.83 15.25
N ILE A 636 -27.53 -17.27 16.16
CA ILE A 636 -26.10 -17.51 16.30
C ILE A 636 -25.88 -18.41 17.52
N ARG A 637 -25.16 -19.51 17.34
CA ARG A 637 -24.72 -20.37 18.43
C ARG A 637 -23.41 -19.84 18.99
N THR A 638 -23.32 -19.74 20.31
CA THR A 638 -22.11 -19.31 21.00
C THR A 638 -21.74 -20.23 22.16
N GLU A 639 -20.44 -20.54 22.30
CA GLU A 639 -19.90 -21.32 23.42
C GLU A 639 -18.77 -20.55 24.10
N GLY A 640 -18.64 -20.71 25.43
CA GLY A 640 -17.57 -20.11 26.22
C GLY A 640 -17.80 -18.66 26.67
N ILE A 641 -18.95 -18.05 26.36
CA ILE A 641 -19.26 -16.65 26.70
C ILE A 641 -20.22 -16.57 27.90
N ALA A 642 -19.98 -15.60 28.79
CA ALA A 642 -20.84 -15.38 29.95
C ALA A 642 -22.22 -14.82 29.54
N GLU A 643 -23.27 -15.36 30.16
CA GLU A 643 -24.67 -15.00 29.86
C GLU A 643 -24.98 -13.52 30.16
N ASP A 644 -24.37 -12.94 31.19
CA ASP A 644 -24.52 -11.51 31.50
C ASP A 644 -23.97 -10.64 30.37
N TYR A 645 -22.86 -11.05 29.75
CA TYR A 645 -22.29 -10.37 28.60
C TYR A 645 -23.23 -10.42 27.38
N LEU A 646 -23.78 -11.60 27.06
CA LEU A 646 -24.73 -11.77 25.95
C LEU A 646 -26.01 -10.96 26.12
N ASP A 647 -26.58 -10.91 27.34
CA ASP A 647 -27.75 -10.08 27.66
C ASP A 647 -27.48 -8.58 27.42
N HIS A 648 -26.28 -8.09 27.75
CA HIS A 648 -25.90 -6.70 27.46
C HIS A 648 -25.63 -6.47 25.97
N TYR A 649 -25.01 -7.43 25.28
CA TYR A 649 -24.78 -7.34 23.84
C TYR A 649 -26.10 -7.16 23.08
N VAL A 650 -27.10 -8.00 23.34
CA VAL A 650 -28.41 -7.88 22.68
C VAL A 650 -29.17 -6.61 23.06
N ARG A 651 -28.94 -6.04 24.25
CA ARG A 651 -29.50 -4.72 24.61
C ARG A 651 -28.92 -3.60 23.75
N LEU A 652 -27.61 -3.63 23.48
CA LEU A 652 -26.93 -2.64 22.65
C LEU A 652 -27.23 -2.82 21.15
N VAL A 653 -27.42 -4.07 20.68
CA VAL A 653 -27.97 -4.33 19.34
C VAL A 653 -29.33 -3.66 19.18
N ARG A 654 -30.22 -3.79 20.17
CA ARG A 654 -31.57 -3.22 20.14
C ARG A 654 -31.59 -1.70 20.06
N THR A 655 -30.64 -1.02 20.70
CA THR A 655 -30.50 0.44 20.63
C THR A 655 -29.77 0.91 19.37
N GLY A 656 -29.11 -0.01 18.65
CA GLY A 656 -28.33 0.29 17.45
C GLY A 656 -26.97 0.92 17.75
N ASP A 657 -26.46 0.71 18.98
CA ASP A 657 -25.25 1.36 19.49
C ASP A 657 -23.96 0.60 19.12
N LEU A 658 -24.05 -0.56 18.48
CA LEU A 658 -22.90 -1.37 18.03
C LEU A 658 -22.65 -1.19 16.53
N GLU A 659 -21.38 -1.16 16.12
CA GLU A 659 -20.95 -1.06 14.73
C GLU A 659 -21.45 -2.24 13.89
N VAL A 660 -21.44 -3.46 14.47
CA VAL A 660 -21.90 -4.68 13.81
C VAL A 660 -23.35 -4.59 13.29
N VAL A 661 -24.19 -3.74 13.90
CA VAL A 661 -25.59 -3.53 13.50
C VAL A 661 -25.67 -2.99 12.07
N SER A 662 -24.67 -2.22 11.63
CA SER A 662 -24.61 -1.68 10.27
C SER A 662 -24.44 -2.76 9.19
N HIS A 663 -23.96 -3.95 9.58
CA HIS A 663 -23.77 -5.14 8.75
C HIS A 663 -24.90 -6.17 8.89
N LEU A 664 -26.03 -5.80 9.51
CA LEU A 664 -27.16 -6.71 9.74
C LEU A 664 -28.47 -6.23 9.10
N LYS A 665 -28.39 -5.38 8.05
CA LYS A 665 -29.57 -4.74 7.43
C LYS A 665 -30.59 -5.71 6.83
N ARG A 666 -30.17 -6.95 6.53
CA ARG A 666 -31.04 -8.03 6.02
C ARG A 666 -31.77 -8.82 7.10
N PHE A 667 -31.57 -8.45 8.37
CA PHE A 667 -32.10 -9.18 9.50
C PHE A 667 -33.00 -8.26 10.34
N ALA A 668 -34.18 -8.77 10.71
CA ALA A 668 -35.10 -8.08 11.61
C ALA A 668 -34.76 -8.35 13.08
N SER A 669 -34.14 -9.50 13.36
CA SER A 669 -33.71 -9.87 14.71
C SER A 669 -32.44 -10.70 14.70
N LEU A 670 -31.72 -10.62 15.83
CA LEU A 670 -30.55 -11.43 16.14
C LEU A 670 -30.76 -12.12 17.48
N SER A 671 -30.44 -13.41 17.55
CA SER A 671 -30.47 -14.20 18.78
C SER A 671 -29.16 -14.96 19.00
N PHE A 672 -28.59 -14.87 20.20
CA PHE A 672 -27.52 -15.76 20.65
C PHE A 672 -28.11 -16.94 21.42
N LYS A 673 -27.72 -18.15 21.06
CA LYS A 673 -28.16 -19.41 21.68
C LYS A 673 -26.97 -20.09 22.36
N THR A 674 -27.11 -20.39 23.65
CA THR A 674 -26.18 -21.20 24.44
C THR A 674 -26.81 -22.58 24.71
N ASP A 675 -26.16 -23.41 25.53
CA ASP A 675 -26.77 -24.67 25.99
C ASP A 675 -27.92 -24.47 26.98
N GLU A 676 -27.96 -23.33 27.67
CA GLU A 676 -28.87 -23.09 28.79
C GLU A 676 -29.92 -21.99 28.49
N ALA A 677 -29.59 -21.03 27.61
CA ALA A 677 -30.39 -19.83 27.39
C ALA A 677 -30.35 -19.31 25.95
N VAL A 678 -31.30 -18.42 25.63
CA VAL A 678 -31.36 -17.67 24.37
C VAL A 678 -31.55 -16.19 24.68
N PHE A 679 -30.73 -15.34 24.06
CA PHE A 679 -30.75 -13.89 24.20
C PHE A 679 -31.08 -13.26 22.86
N SER A 680 -32.10 -12.40 22.79
CA SER A 680 -32.60 -11.87 21.51
C SER A 680 -32.78 -10.35 21.49
N ALA A 681 -32.50 -9.75 20.33
CA ALA A 681 -32.76 -8.35 20.02
C ALA A 681 -33.48 -8.21 18.68
N GLU A 682 -34.43 -7.27 18.61
CA GLU A 682 -34.84 -6.70 17.33
C GLU A 682 -33.72 -5.77 16.84
N ILE A 683 -33.42 -5.82 15.55
CA ILE A 683 -32.41 -4.99 14.90
C ILE A 683 -33.12 -3.70 14.43
N PRO A 684 -32.65 -2.51 14.82
CA PRO A 684 -33.31 -1.27 14.44
C PRO A 684 -33.22 -1.04 12.93
N ALA A 685 -34.37 -0.69 12.32
CA ALA A 685 -34.43 -0.35 10.90
C ALA A 685 -33.57 0.89 10.61
N LYS A 686 -32.54 0.73 9.77
CA LYS A 686 -31.68 1.85 9.32
C LYS A 686 -31.89 2.05 7.83
N ALA A 687 -32.69 3.05 7.47
CA ALA A 687 -32.86 3.48 6.08
C ALA A 687 -32.74 5.00 6.00
N ALA A 688 -31.52 5.49 5.82
CA ALA A 688 -31.33 6.76 5.13
C ALA A 688 -31.22 6.43 3.64
N THR A 689 -32.13 6.94 2.82
CA THR A 689 -31.92 6.97 1.37
C THR A 689 -30.79 7.96 1.13
N LEU A 690 -29.66 7.48 0.61
CA LEU A 690 -28.61 8.36 0.13
C LEU A 690 -29.15 9.14 -1.08
N PRO A 691 -28.76 10.42 -1.25
CA PRO A 691 -29.03 11.12 -2.50
C PRO A 691 -28.38 10.37 -3.66
N THR A 692 -28.89 10.58 -4.87
CA THR A 692 -28.25 10.10 -6.10
C THR A 692 -27.38 11.22 -6.67
N LEU A 693 -26.11 10.91 -6.96
CA LEU A 693 -25.15 11.82 -7.61
C LEU A 693 -24.61 11.18 -8.89
N SER A 694 -24.28 12.01 -9.88
CA SER A 694 -23.44 11.63 -11.01
C SER A 694 -21.96 11.77 -10.62
N ILE A 695 -21.08 10.95 -11.18
CA ILE A 695 -19.63 11.04 -10.90
C ILE A 695 -19.04 12.41 -11.29
N GLU A 696 -19.61 13.06 -12.31
CA GLU A 696 -19.19 14.38 -12.80
C GLU A 696 -19.60 15.54 -11.87
N GLU A 697 -20.48 15.29 -10.90
CA GLU A 697 -20.87 16.27 -9.88
C GLU A 697 -19.92 16.29 -8.68
N ILE A 698 -19.02 15.30 -8.57
CA ILE A 698 -18.09 15.15 -7.47
C ILE A 698 -16.75 15.80 -7.83
N ASP A 699 -16.25 16.66 -6.94
CA ASP A 699 -14.87 17.16 -7.06
C ASP A 699 -13.89 16.07 -6.64
N LEU A 700 -13.18 15.50 -7.61
CA LEU A 700 -12.19 14.45 -7.41
C LEU A 700 -10.79 15.00 -7.11
N MET A 701 -10.64 16.33 -6.97
CA MET A 701 -9.40 16.98 -6.54
C MET A 701 -8.19 16.61 -7.42
N GLU A 702 -8.37 16.64 -8.74
CA GLU A 702 -7.40 16.14 -9.74
C GLU A 702 -6.00 16.79 -9.64
N THR A 703 -5.87 17.96 -9.00
CA THR A 703 -4.63 18.74 -8.86
C THR A 703 -4.15 18.92 -7.41
N GLU A 704 -4.79 18.28 -6.44
CA GLU A 704 -4.49 18.48 -5.02
C GLU A 704 -4.12 17.16 -4.33
N VAL A 705 -3.22 17.22 -3.35
CA VAL A 705 -2.87 16.08 -2.51
C VAL A 705 -4.05 15.75 -1.59
N ILE A 706 -4.63 14.56 -1.78
CA ILE A 706 -5.81 14.11 -1.04
C ILE A 706 -5.38 13.51 0.30
N GLY A 707 -5.66 14.19 1.41
CA GLY A 707 -5.54 13.63 2.77
C GLY A 707 -6.77 12.81 3.18
N TYR A 708 -6.74 12.15 4.35
CA TYR A 708 -7.81 11.24 4.78
C TYR A 708 -9.18 11.91 4.89
N GLN A 709 -9.24 13.14 5.40
CA GLN A 709 -10.51 13.86 5.55
C GLN A 709 -11.19 14.12 4.19
N ALA A 710 -10.42 14.61 3.21
CA ALA A 710 -10.91 14.84 1.85
C ALA A 710 -11.28 13.52 1.17
N TYR A 711 -10.45 12.49 1.30
CA TYR A 711 -10.73 11.14 0.81
C TYR A 711 -12.06 10.60 1.37
N SER A 712 -12.29 10.72 2.67
CA SER A 712 -13.52 10.26 3.32
C SER A 712 -14.77 10.98 2.79
N GLN A 713 -14.65 12.27 2.48
CA GLN A 713 -15.73 13.06 1.87
C GLN A 713 -16.02 12.62 0.44
N ILE A 714 -14.97 12.34 -0.35
CA ILE A 714 -15.10 11.78 -1.71
C ILE A 714 -15.78 10.40 -1.63
N ILE A 715 -15.30 9.49 -0.76
CA ILE A 715 -15.92 8.17 -0.56
C ILE A 715 -17.39 8.27 -0.19
N THR A 716 -17.76 9.20 0.69
CA THR A 716 -19.17 9.43 1.06
C THR A 716 -20.02 9.85 -0.14
N GLN A 717 -19.48 10.67 -1.03
CA GLN A 717 -20.16 11.06 -2.28
C GLN A 717 -20.18 9.91 -3.30
N LEU A 718 -19.11 9.11 -3.40
CA LEU A 718 -19.06 7.95 -4.29
C LEU A 718 -20.08 6.87 -3.90
N LYS A 719 -20.39 6.72 -2.60
CA LYS A 719 -21.52 5.87 -2.13
C LYS A 719 -22.89 6.33 -2.65
N CYS A 720 -23.00 7.55 -3.19
CA CYS A 720 -24.22 8.11 -3.77
C CYS A 720 -24.30 7.94 -5.31
N VAL A 721 -23.26 7.37 -5.93
CA VAL A 721 -23.21 7.09 -7.38
C VAL A 721 -23.76 5.68 -7.63
N PRO A 722 -24.92 5.51 -8.29
CA PRO A 722 -25.61 4.23 -8.38
C PRO A 722 -24.87 3.18 -9.22
N GLU A 723 -23.97 3.61 -10.10
CA GLU A 723 -23.10 2.74 -10.90
C GLU A 723 -21.90 2.19 -10.10
N LEU A 724 -21.72 2.58 -8.83
CA LEU A 724 -20.61 2.15 -7.99
C LEU A 724 -21.08 1.30 -6.80
N SER A 725 -20.31 0.27 -6.50
CA SER A 725 -20.36 -0.44 -5.22
C SER A 725 -19.13 -0.08 -4.41
N VAL A 726 -19.34 0.69 -3.34
CA VAL A 726 -18.27 1.18 -2.45
C VAL A 726 -18.40 0.48 -1.09
N SER A 727 -17.40 -0.32 -0.72
CA SER A 727 -17.41 -1.13 0.50
C SER A 727 -16.16 -0.90 1.34
N GLN A 728 -16.31 -0.91 2.66
CA GLN A 728 -15.17 -0.93 3.57
C GLN A 728 -14.50 -2.31 3.50
N ILE A 729 -13.20 -2.31 3.22
CA ILE A 729 -12.40 -3.53 3.04
C ILE A 729 -11.43 -3.78 4.20
N GLY A 730 -11.15 -2.77 5.01
CA GLY A 730 -10.32 -2.90 6.21
C GLY A 730 -10.36 -1.66 7.09
N THR A 731 -9.60 -1.74 8.18
CA THR A 731 -9.39 -0.65 9.14
C THR A 731 -7.90 -0.62 9.48
N THR A 732 -7.32 0.57 9.63
CA THR A 732 -5.89 0.75 9.93
C THR A 732 -5.56 0.57 11.40
N TYR A 733 -4.26 0.53 11.71
CA TYR A 733 -3.71 0.59 13.06
C TYR A 733 -4.32 1.72 13.93
N GLN A 734 -4.54 2.91 13.38
CA GLN A 734 -5.21 4.04 14.06
C GLN A 734 -6.71 4.11 13.81
N GLY A 735 -7.36 3.01 13.42
CA GLY A 735 -8.82 2.93 13.31
C GLY A 735 -9.45 3.68 12.13
N ARG A 736 -8.67 4.03 11.10
CA ARG A 736 -9.20 4.68 9.87
C ARG A 736 -9.69 3.64 8.89
N GLU A 737 -10.72 3.98 8.12
CA GLU A 737 -11.39 3.03 7.21
C GLU A 737 -10.68 2.98 5.84
N ILE A 738 -10.53 1.76 5.31
CA ILE A 738 -10.00 1.51 3.95
C ILE A 738 -11.15 1.04 3.07
N TYR A 739 -11.23 1.56 1.85
CA TYR A 739 -12.36 1.33 0.94
C TYR A 739 -11.92 0.72 -0.39
N GLY A 740 -12.72 -0.25 -0.86
CA GLY A 740 -12.64 -0.81 -2.21
C GLY A 740 -13.86 -0.40 -3.03
N ILE A 741 -13.65 -0.17 -4.32
CA ILE A 741 -14.66 0.34 -5.26
C ILE A 741 -14.75 -0.61 -6.46
N GLN A 742 -15.97 -1.01 -6.79
CA GLN A 742 -16.30 -1.80 -7.98
C GLN A 742 -17.31 -1.04 -8.85
N ILE A 743 -17.27 -1.28 -10.16
CA ILE A 743 -18.34 -0.84 -11.07
C ILE A 743 -19.51 -1.82 -10.93
N ALA A 744 -20.64 -1.33 -10.43
CA ALA A 744 -21.83 -2.13 -10.19
C ALA A 744 -22.50 -2.53 -11.51
N GLY A 745 -22.97 -3.79 -11.58
CA GLY A 745 -23.86 -4.23 -12.65
C GLY A 745 -25.30 -3.74 -12.44
N ASN A 746 -26.02 -3.43 -13.51
CA ASN A 746 -27.43 -3.03 -13.42
C ASN A 746 -28.35 -4.27 -13.46
N THR A 747 -28.30 -5.10 -12.42
CA THR A 747 -29.13 -6.30 -12.33
C THR A 747 -29.68 -6.51 -10.92
N SER A 748 -30.94 -6.91 -10.84
CA SER A 748 -31.58 -7.40 -9.61
C SER A 748 -31.44 -8.91 -9.43
N ALA A 749 -30.86 -9.60 -10.41
CA ALA A 749 -30.59 -11.03 -10.33
C ALA A 749 -29.45 -11.31 -9.35
N TYR A 750 -29.46 -12.49 -8.76
CA TYR A 750 -28.31 -13.01 -8.03
C TYR A 750 -27.20 -13.30 -9.04
N VAL A 751 -25.97 -12.90 -8.73
CA VAL A 751 -24.79 -13.13 -9.57
C VAL A 751 -23.83 -14.03 -8.80
N SER A 752 -23.50 -15.21 -9.35
CA SER A 752 -22.54 -16.10 -8.71
C SER A 752 -21.11 -15.60 -8.92
N ARG A 753 -20.43 -15.35 -7.80
CA ARG A 753 -19.00 -15.06 -7.77
C ARG A 753 -18.20 -16.19 -8.42
N VAL A 754 -18.51 -17.45 -8.12
CA VAL A 754 -17.80 -18.62 -8.68
C VAL A 754 -17.87 -18.63 -10.20
N LYS A 755 -19.05 -18.41 -10.78
CA LYS A 755 -19.21 -18.35 -12.25
C LYS A 755 -18.53 -17.12 -12.85
N ARG A 756 -18.61 -15.96 -12.21
CA ARG A 756 -17.92 -14.74 -12.63
C ARG A 756 -16.40 -14.93 -12.73
N LEU A 757 -15.79 -15.54 -11.71
CA LEU A 757 -14.36 -15.82 -11.66
C LEU A 757 -13.93 -16.93 -12.63
N THR A 758 -14.83 -17.86 -12.92
CA THR A 758 -14.63 -18.90 -13.94
C THR A 758 -14.70 -18.33 -15.36
N ASN A 759 -15.58 -17.36 -15.62
CA ASN A 759 -15.91 -16.91 -16.98
C ASN A 759 -15.18 -15.65 -17.44
N TYR A 760 -14.66 -14.81 -16.53
CA TYR A 760 -14.07 -13.52 -16.89
C TYR A 760 -12.75 -13.23 -16.17
N PRO A 761 -11.85 -12.46 -16.81
CA PRO A 761 -10.65 -11.94 -16.16
C PRO A 761 -10.94 -11.19 -14.84
N SER A 762 -9.99 -11.23 -13.93
CA SER A 762 -10.02 -10.49 -12.67
C SER A 762 -8.80 -9.59 -12.51
N LEU A 763 -9.02 -8.34 -12.12
CA LEU A 763 -8.01 -7.30 -11.94
C LEU A 763 -8.21 -6.58 -10.59
N ILE A 764 -7.12 -6.41 -9.85
CA ILE A 764 -7.03 -5.48 -8.72
C ILE A 764 -6.11 -4.34 -9.11
N ILE A 765 -6.57 -3.10 -8.91
CA ILE A 765 -5.75 -1.89 -8.97
C ILE A 765 -5.69 -1.33 -7.54
N ASN A 766 -4.54 -1.52 -6.89
CA ASN A 766 -4.24 -0.95 -5.60
C ASN A 766 -3.49 0.36 -5.79
N ALA A 767 -3.71 1.34 -4.92
CA ALA A 767 -3.03 2.63 -5.02
C ALA A 767 -2.60 3.14 -3.65
N ARG A 768 -1.44 3.81 -3.66
CA ARG A 768 -0.92 4.56 -2.52
C ARG A 768 -0.76 3.68 -1.27
N HIS A 769 -0.16 2.52 -1.50
CA HIS A 769 0.40 1.67 -0.45
C HIS A 769 1.48 2.44 0.33
N HIS A 770 2.33 3.17 -0.39
CA HIS A 770 3.18 4.16 0.22
C HIS A 770 2.51 5.52 0.20
N ALA A 771 2.41 6.18 1.35
CA ALA A 771 1.50 7.31 1.47
C ALA A 771 2.05 8.63 0.90
N ASN A 772 3.37 8.75 0.74
CA ASN A 772 4.04 9.89 0.10
C ASN A 772 4.00 9.85 -1.44
N GLU A 773 3.60 8.72 -2.01
CA GLU A 773 3.43 8.48 -3.46
C GLU A 773 2.00 8.85 -3.87
N VAL A 774 1.77 10.16 -4.00
CA VAL A 774 0.44 10.78 -3.84
C VAL A 774 -0.52 10.55 -5.02
N SER A 775 0.00 10.44 -6.24
CA SER A 775 -0.77 10.51 -7.48
C SER A 775 -1.53 9.23 -7.79
N GLY A 776 -1.18 8.11 -7.14
CA GLY A 776 -1.93 6.85 -7.26
C GLY A 776 -3.41 7.03 -6.88
N THR A 777 -3.73 7.79 -5.82
CA THR A 777 -5.12 8.08 -5.44
C THR A 777 -5.83 8.91 -6.50
N ASN A 778 -5.18 9.97 -7.01
CA ASN A 778 -5.74 10.82 -8.06
C ASN A 778 -5.98 10.01 -9.34
N GLY A 779 -5.03 9.16 -9.74
CA GLY A 779 -5.15 8.24 -10.87
C GLY A 779 -6.30 7.26 -10.74
N ALA A 780 -6.47 6.64 -9.56
CA ALA A 780 -7.58 5.73 -9.28
C ALA A 780 -8.96 6.42 -9.39
N LEU A 781 -9.08 7.65 -8.88
CA LEU A 781 -10.32 8.44 -9.00
C LEU A 781 -10.61 8.88 -10.44
N LEU A 782 -9.58 9.31 -11.18
CA LEU A 782 -9.67 9.61 -12.61
C LEU A 782 -10.10 8.37 -13.40
N LEU A 783 -9.58 7.19 -13.06
CA LEU A 783 -9.95 5.92 -13.67
C LEU A 783 -11.43 5.62 -13.46
N ILE A 784 -11.93 5.73 -12.23
CA ILE A 784 -13.35 5.52 -11.94
C ILE A 784 -14.23 6.44 -12.80
N LYS A 785 -13.89 7.73 -12.88
CA LYS A 785 -14.59 8.70 -13.73
C LYS A 785 -14.55 8.32 -15.20
N GLU A 786 -13.40 7.94 -15.74
CA GLU A 786 -13.28 7.53 -17.14
C GLU A 786 -14.08 6.25 -17.45
N LEU A 787 -14.05 5.25 -16.55
CA LEU A 787 -14.79 4.00 -16.73
C LEU A 787 -16.31 4.20 -16.72
N LEU A 788 -16.82 5.17 -15.97
CA LEU A 788 -18.24 5.49 -15.92
C LEU A 788 -18.72 6.40 -17.07
N THR A 789 -17.86 7.32 -17.53
CA THR A 789 -18.27 8.36 -18.47
C THR A 789 -17.95 8.03 -19.93
N ASN A 790 -16.97 7.17 -20.19
CA ASN A 790 -16.62 6.78 -21.55
C ASN A 790 -17.48 5.59 -22.04
N PRO A 791 -18.29 5.76 -23.12
CA PRO A 791 -19.17 4.70 -23.62
C PRO A 791 -18.45 3.40 -24.01
N LYS A 792 -17.14 3.45 -24.26
CA LYS A 792 -16.30 2.27 -24.52
C LYS A 792 -16.37 1.24 -23.38
N TYR A 793 -16.54 1.68 -22.14
CA TYR A 793 -16.54 0.83 -20.94
C TYR A 793 -17.94 0.54 -20.40
N ALA A 794 -19.01 0.88 -21.12
CA ALA A 794 -20.39 0.70 -20.65
C ALA A 794 -20.75 -0.76 -20.28
N SER A 795 -20.08 -1.75 -20.88
CA SER A 795 -20.26 -3.18 -20.57
C SER A 795 -19.09 -3.78 -19.77
N LEU A 796 -18.28 -2.95 -19.09
CA LEU A 796 -17.09 -3.40 -18.36
C LEU A 796 -17.45 -4.40 -17.26
N SER A 797 -18.46 -4.08 -16.45
CA SER A 797 -18.91 -4.92 -15.33
C SER A 797 -19.47 -6.26 -15.76
N GLU A 798 -19.81 -6.46 -17.04
CA GLU A 798 -20.25 -7.74 -17.59
C GLU A 798 -19.09 -8.63 -18.06
N ARG A 799 -17.88 -8.07 -18.22
CA ARG A 799 -16.75 -8.73 -18.89
C ARG A 799 -15.45 -8.77 -18.10
N LEU A 800 -15.37 -8.05 -16.98
CA LEU A 800 -14.20 -7.95 -16.12
C LEU A 800 -14.65 -7.89 -14.65
N ASN A 801 -13.96 -8.62 -13.78
CA ASN A 801 -14.08 -8.43 -12.33
C ASN A 801 -12.98 -7.43 -11.90
N LEU A 802 -13.37 -6.22 -11.51
CA LEU A 802 -12.44 -5.12 -11.19
C LEU A 802 -12.67 -4.62 -9.77
N MET A 803 -11.58 -4.56 -8.99
CA MET A 803 -11.53 -3.87 -7.70
C MET A 803 -10.50 -2.74 -7.77
N ILE A 804 -10.90 -1.53 -7.37
CA ILE A 804 -10.01 -0.37 -7.24
C ILE A 804 -9.93 -0.01 -5.76
N VAL A 805 -8.71 0.09 -5.22
CA VAL A 805 -8.42 0.60 -3.87
C VAL A 805 -7.70 1.94 -4.02
N PRO A 806 -8.39 3.09 -3.89
CA PRO A 806 -7.76 4.38 -4.18
C PRO A 806 -6.73 4.83 -3.14
N LEU A 807 -6.85 4.36 -1.90
CA LEU A 807 -5.94 4.71 -0.81
C LEU A 807 -5.88 3.55 0.18
N GLU A 808 -4.78 2.80 0.15
CA GLU A 808 -4.54 1.70 1.07
C GLU A 808 -3.92 2.17 2.40
N ASN A 809 -2.84 2.96 2.35
CA ASN A 809 -2.14 3.42 3.55
C ASN A 809 -2.71 4.75 4.06
N VAL A 810 -3.89 4.64 4.65
CA VAL A 810 -4.66 5.79 5.13
C VAL A 810 -3.96 6.51 6.30
N ASP A 811 -3.32 5.75 7.20
CA ASP A 811 -2.62 6.34 8.36
C ASP A 811 -1.36 7.10 7.96
N GLY A 812 -0.55 6.51 7.07
CA GLY A 812 0.60 7.20 6.50
C GLY A 812 0.16 8.45 5.73
N ALA A 813 -0.96 8.40 5.00
CA ALA A 813 -1.44 9.53 4.21
C ALA A 813 -1.88 10.71 5.08
N GLU A 814 -2.38 10.45 6.30
CA GLU A 814 -2.67 11.50 7.27
C GLU A 814 -1.37 12.15 7.79
N ILE A 815 -0.33 11.36 8.10
CA ILE A 815 0.99 11.89 8.50
C ILE A 815 1.59 12.72 7.37
N HIS A 816 1.57 12.20 6.14
CA HIS A 816 2.04 12.89 4.93
C HIS A 816 1.30 14.21 4.74
N HIS A 817 -0.03 14.18 4.79
CA HIS A 817 -0.86 15.36 4.56
C HIS A 817 -0.57 16.48 5.57
N GLN A 818 -0.29 16.16 6.83
CA GLN A 818 0.09 17.13 7.86
C GLN A 818 1.47 17.76 7.60
N LEU A 819 2.44 16.97 7.15
CA LEU A 819 3.81 17.45 6.89
C LEU A 819 3.88 18.29 5.61
N GLN A 820 3.22 17.84 4.54
CA GLN A 820 3.26 18.54 3.24
C GLN A 820 2.58 19.92 3.30
N GLN A 821 1.65 20.15 4.23
CA GLN A 821 1.06 21.49 4.43
C GLN A 821 2.11 22.57 4.73
N GLN A 822 3.23 22.20 5.35
CA GLN A 822 4.35 23.10 5.62
C GLN A 822 5.40 23.01 4.52
N ASN A 823 5.70 21.80 4.05
CA ASN A 823 6.75 21.53 3.07
C ASN A 823 6.16 20.76 1.86
N PRO A 824 5.46 21.44 0.94
CA PRO A 824 4.57 20.79 -0.05
C PRO A 824 5.28 20.06 -1.18
N CYS A 825 6.59 20.15 -1.30
CA CYS A 825 7.36 19.47 -2.34
C CYS A 825 8.51 18.64 -1.76
N TRP A 826 8.52 18.37 -0.46
CA TRP A 826 9.50 17.45 0.13
C TRP A 826 9.12 16.00 -0.12
N LYS A 827 10.10 15.09 -0.12
CA LYS A 827 9.88 13.66 -0.38
C LYS A 827 9.05 12.99 0.72
N LEU A 828 9.30 13.39 1.97
CA LEU A 828 8.53 12.97 3.16
C LEU A 828 8.44 11.44 3.33
N HIS A 829 9.53 10.72 3.12
CA HIS A 829 9.57 9.25 3.28
C HIS A 829 9.23 8.77 4.70
N VAL A 830 9.26 9.66 5.70
CA VAL A 830 8.72 9.39 7.03
C VAL A 830 7.28 8.88 7.01
N ALA A 831 6.50 9.30 6.02
CA ALA A 831 5.11 8.92 5.81
C ALA A 831 4.94 7.86 4.72
N ARG A 832 6.05 7.25 4.26
CA ARG A 832 6.01 6.14 3.28
C ARG A 832 5.22 4.96 3.84
N PHE A 833 5.53 4.56 5.07
CA PHE A 833 4.95 3.40 5.74
C PHE A 833 3.72 3.76 6.60
N ASN A 834 3.21 2.79 7.36
CA ASN A 834 2.01 3.01 8.19
C ASN A 834 2.25 3.95 9.39
N ALA A 835 1.23 4.07 10.25
CA ALA A 835 1.23 4.88 11.48
C ALA A 835 2.47 4.76 12.39
N VAL A 836 3.17 3.63 12.36
CA VAL A 836 4.30 3.32 13.24
C VAL A 836 5.58 3.00 12.47
N GLY A 837 5.62 3.34 11.18
CA GLY A 837 6.79 3.13 10.32
C GLY A 837 7.01 1.69 9.87
N LYS A 838 5.98 0.82 9.93
CA LYS A 838 6.05 -0.57 9.44
C LYS A 838 5.70 -0.63 7.96
N GLU A 839 6.60 -1.23 7.18
CA GLU A 839 6.29 -1.74 5.84
C GLU A 839 5.30 -2.92 5.98
N PHE A 840 4.01 -2.62 5.91
CA PHE A 840 2.93 -3.58 6.17
C PHE A 840 2.61 -4.44 4.94
N TYR A 841 3.20 -4.16 3.78
CA TYR A 841 3.15 -5.08 2.64
C TYR A 841 3.69 -6.47 2.99
N ASN A 842 4.68 -6.54 3.88
CA ASN A 842 5.23 -7.81 4.39
C ASN A 842 4.26 -8.58 5.30
N GLU A 843 3.15 -7.97 5.70
CA GLU A 843 2.13 -8.55 6.59
C GLU A 843 0.89 -9.02 5.81
N TYR A 844 0.89 -8.86 4.48
CA TYR A 844 -0.14 -9.46 3.64
C TYR A 844 -0.21 -10.97 3.88
N PHE A 845 -1.43 -11.50 3.94
CA PHE A 845 -1.72 -12.90 4.27
C PHE A 845 -1.30 -13.35 5.68
N ASN A 846 -0.83 -12.44 6.56
CA ASN A 846 -0.60 -12.73 7.98
C ASN A 846 -1.84 -12.40 8.81
N HIS A 847 -2.70 -13.40 9.05
CA HIS A 847 -3.95 -13.23 9.79
C HIS A 847 -3.79 -12.86 11.29
N ASP A 848 -2.59 -13.04 11.85
CA ASP A 848 -2.27 -12.69 13.24
C ASP A 848 -1.62 -11.31 13.37
N THR A 849 -1.50 -10.56 12.26
CA THR A 849 -0.85 -9.26 12.27
C THR A 849 -1.58 -8.24 13.14
N ILE A 850 -0.82 -7.41 13.84
CA ILE A 850 -1.35 -6.25 14.58
C ILE A 850 -1.51 -5.01 13.70
N TYR A 851 -1.16 -5.11 12.41
CA TYR A 851 -1.24 -4.05 11.41
C TYR A 851 -2.42 -4.33 10.46
N PRO A 852 -3.66 -4.10 10.92
CA PRO A 852 -4.86 -4.62 10.27
C PRO A 852 -5.09 -4.07 8.84
N GLU A 853 -4.46 -2.97 8.46
CA GLU A 853 -4.47 -2.47 7.08
C GLU A 853 -3.99 -3.51 6.05
N ALA A 854 -3.02 -4.36 6.40
CA ALA A 854 -2.51 -5.43 5.54
C ALA A 854 -3.58 -6.48 5.17
N LEU A 855 -4.60 -6.62 6.02
CA LEU A 855 -5.69 -7.55 5.79
C LEU A 855 -6.71 -7.02 4.77
N ALA A 856 -6.70 -5.72 4.45
CA ALA A 856 -7.55 -5.14 3.41
C ALA A 856 -7.23 -5.73 2.04
N PHE A 857 -5.95 -5.73 1.63
CA PHE A 857 -5.50 -6.36 0.39
C PHE A 857 -5.77 -7.87 0.39
N THR A 858 -5.47 -8.54 1.52
CA THR A 858 -5.70 -9.97 1.69
C THR A 858 -7.18 -10.33 1.41
N LYS A 859 -8.12 -9.59 2.02
CA LYS A 859 -9.56 -9.77 1.85
C LYS A 859 -9.97 -9.64 0.38
N ILE A 860 -9.54 -8.58 -0.30
CA ILE A 860 -9.93 -8.36 -1.71
C ILE A 860 -9.29 -9.37 -2.67
N TRP A 861 -8.08 -9.84 -2.37
CA TRP A 861 -7.42 -10.88 -3.16
C TRP A 861 -8.24 -12.19 -3.11
N TYR A 862 -8.65 -12.62 -1.92
CA TYR A 862 -9.54 -13.77 -1.75
C TYR A 862 -10.89 -13.55 -2.45
N GLN A 863 -11.43 -12.33 -2.45
CA GLN A 863 -12.69 -12.04 -3.14
C GLN A 863 -12.56 -12.09 -4.67
N LEU A 864 -11.45 -11.66 -5.27
CA LEU A 864 -11.34 -11.53 -6.73
C LEU A 864 -10.52 -12.61 -7.43
N LEU A 865 -9.64 -13.33 -6.74
CA LEU A 865 -8.69 -14.27 -7.33
C LEU A 865 -8.05 -13.72 -8.63
N PRO A 866 -7.37 -12.56 -8.53
CA PRO A 866 -6.97 -11.77 -9.69
C PRO A 866 -5.98 -12.49 -10.59
N ASP A 867 -6.19 -12.38 -11.91
CA ASP A 867 -5.17 -12.72 -12.92
C ASP A 867 -4.01 -11.71 -12.88
N VAL A 868 -4.37 -10.44 -12.66
CA VAL A 868 -3.45 -9.30 -12.66
C VAL A 868 -3.68 -8.45 -11.41
N VAL A 869 -2.59 -8.11 -10.73
CA VAL A 869 -2.54 -7.07 -9.71
C VAL A 869 -1.69 -5.93 -10.25
N VAL A 870 -2.24 -4.73 -10.26
CA VAL A 870 -1.52 -3.48 -10.51
C VAL A 870 -1.44 -2.73 -9.19
N ASP A 871 -0.24 -2.28 -8.84
CA ASP A 871 0.01 -1.48 -7.66
C ASP A 871 0.57 -0.11 -8.10
N ASN A 872 -0.24 0.93 -7.95
CA ASN A 872 0.08 2.29 -8.32
C ASN A 872 0.95 2.94 -7.23
N HIS A 873 2.25 3.03 -7.51
CA HIS A 873 3.31 3.61 -6.67
C HIS A 873 3.90 4.86 -7.32
N GLY A 874 4.85 5.44 -6.61
CA GLY A 874 5.54 6.67 -6.97
C GLY A 874 6.99 6.69 -6.51
N VAL A 875 7.74 7.61 -7.08
CA VAL A 875 9.17 7.81 -6.79
C VAL A 875 9.47 9.29 -6.65
N PRO A 876 10.63 9.66 -6.05
CA PRO A 876 11.02 11.06 -5.89
C PRO A 876 10.73 11.88 -7.15
N SER A 877 10.13 13.06 -7.01
CA SER A 877 9.88 13.96 -8.15
C SER A 877 11.14 14.76 -8.55
N HIS A 878 12.16 14.75 -7.70
CA HIS A 878 13.46 15.39 -7.85
C HIS A 878 14.54 14.56 -7.12
N GLU A 879 15.76 15.08 -7.01
CA GLU A 879 16.87 14.34 -6.36
C GLU A 879 16.57 13.88 -4.91
N TRP A 880 17.00 12.66 -4.58
CA TRP A 880 16.96 12.11 -3.23
C TRP A 880 18.37 12.01 -2.65
N ASP A 881 18.75 13.06 -1.93
CA ASP A 881 20.04 13.18 -1.26
C ASP A 881 19.95 13.04 0.28
N GLN A 882 21.03 12.56 0.88
CA GLN A 882 21.21 12.33 2.32
C GLN A 882 22.67 12.68 2.70
N GLN A 883 22.92 13.94 3.05
CA GLN A 883 24.27 14.47 3.28
C GLN A 883 25.06 13.69 4.33
N PHE A 884 24.40 13.27 5.41
CA PHE A 884 25.04 12.55 6.51
C PHE A 884 25.12 11.04 6.29
N SER A 885 24.62 10.55 5.14
CA SER A 885 24.55 9.13 4.77
C SER A 885 25.38 8.77 3.53
N GLY A 886 26.27 9.65 3.07
CA GLY A 886 27.09 9.42 1.87
C GLY A 886 26.56 10.09 0.60
N TYR A 887 25.84 11.22 0.76
CA TYR A 887 25.14 12.00 -0.27
C TYR A 887 23.97 11.26 -0.95
N THR A 888 24.13 10.00 -1.33
CA THR A 888 23.04 9.11 -1.76
C THR A 888 22.72 8.11 -0.66
N SER A 889 21.45 7.72 -0.53
CA SER A 889 21.06 6.71 0.45
C SER A 889 21.86 5.41 0.28
N PRO A 890 22.49 4.86 1.34
CA PRO A 890 23.21 3.59 1.25
C PRO A 890 22.34 2.42 0.80
N SER A 891 21.06 2.42 1.18
CA SER A 891 20.07 1.38 0.86
C SER A 891 19.40 1.57 -0.52
N TYR A 892 19.33 2.81 -0.99
CA TYR A 892 18.53 3.21 -2.16
C TYR A 892 19.33 4.03 -3.17
N LYS A 893 20.63 3.72 -3.35
CA LYS A 893 21.53 4.45 -4.26
C LYS A 893 20.94 4.63 -5.65
N GLY A 894 20.30 3.59 -6.18
CA GLY A 894 19.62 3.61 -7.47
C GLY A 894 18.47 4.62 -7.56
N PHE A 895 17.82 5.03 -6.47
CA PHE A 895 16.68 5.97 -6.49
C PHE A 895 17.09 7.43 -6.33
N TRP A 896 18.38 7.74 -6.40
CA TRP A 896 18.89 9.12 -6.27
C TRP A 896 18.22 10.10 -7.23
N LEU A 897 17.97 9.71 -8.48
CA LEU A 897 17.34 10.59 -9.49
C LEU A 897 16.27 9.82 -10.30
N PRO A 898 15.15 10.47 -10.67
CA PRO A 898 14.16 9.86 -11.55
C PRO A 898 14.74 9.55 -12.93
N ARG A 899 14.31 8.41 -13.48
CA ARG A 899 14.81 7.90 -14.78
C ARG A 899 13.83 8.10 -15.94
N SER A 900 12.59 8.37 -15.60
CA SER A 900 11.41 8.40 -16.47
C SER A 900 10.26 9.05 -15.69
N LEU A 901 9.24 9.58 -16.37
CA LEU A 901 7.99 9.96 -15.72
C LEU A 901 7.27 8.72 -15.18
N LEU A 902 7.31 7.62 -15.92
CA LEU A 902 6.82 6.30 -15.50
C LEU A 902 7.86 5.21 -15.81
N TYR A 903 8.14 4.37 -14.84
CA TYR A 903 8.74 3.05 -15.07
C TYR A 903 8.02 1.99 -14.24
N GLY A 904 8.32 0.72 -14.44
CA GLY A 904 7.59 -0.35 -13.76
C GLY A 904 8.43 -1.53 -13.32
N TYR A 905 7.89 -2.30 -12.38
CA TYR A 905 8.43 -3.55 -11.89
C TYR A 905 7.47 -4.70 -12.21
N PHE A 906 8.00 -5.75 -12.84
CA PHE A 906 7.31 -7.03 -12.98
C PHE A 906 7.88 -8.02 -11.96
N TRP A 907 7.03 -8.45 -11.04
CA TRP A 907 7.36 -9.45 -10.02
C TRP A 907 6.99 -10.84 -10.53
N ALA A 908 7.97 -11.58 -11.06
CA ALA A 908 7.74 -12.81 -11.81
C ALA A 908 8.35 -14.04 -11.13
N VAL A 909 7.62 -15.15 -11.15
CA VAL A 909 8.15 -16.45 -10.74
C VAL A 909 9.02 -17.03 -11.86
N LYS A 910 10.22 -17.53 -11.51
CA LYS A 910 11.21 -17.98 -12.49
C LYS A 910 11.16 -19.49 -12.76
N ASP A 911 10.45 -20.25 -11.93
CA ASP A 911 10.29 -21.69 -12.11
C ASP A 911 9.71 -22.04 -13.50
N ASP A 912 10.36 -22.96 -14.20
CA ASP A 912 9.98 -23.39 -15.57
C ASP A 912 8.52 -23.85 -15.67
N LYS A 913 7.97 -24.41 -14.58
CA LYS A 913 6.56 -24.88 -14.52
C LYS A 913 5.55 -23.73 -14.67
N PHE A 914 5.93 -22.49 -14.35
CA PHE A 914 5.08 -21.30 -14.43
C PHE A 914 5.41 -20.37 -15.60
N LYS A 915 6.31 -20.75 -16.50
CA LYS A 915 6.79 -19.89 -17.62
C LYS A 915 5.69 -19.33 -18.52
N ALA A 916 4.51 -19.95 -18.57
CA ALA A 916 3.36 -19.45 -19.33
C ALA A 916 2.91 -18.07 -18.82
N ASN A 917 3.04 -17.80 -17.52
CA ASN A 917 2.68 -16.51 -16.92
C ASN A 917 3.45 -15.34 -17.54
N LEU A 918 4.69 -15.56 -17.97
CA LEU A 918 5.54 -14.52 -18.58
C LEU A 918 4.93 -13.96 -19.88
N GLN A 919 4.12 -14.74 -20.60
CA GLN A 919 3.47 -14.28 -21.82
C GLN A 919 2.49 -13.14 -21.54
N LEU A 920 1.69 -13.25 -20.46
CA LEU A 920 0.77 -12.19 -20.05
C LEU A 920 1.52 -10.97 -19.52
N ASN A 921 2.60 -11.18 -18.74
CA ASN A 921 3.46 -10.08 -18.27
C ASN A 921 4.01 -9.26 -19.46
N GLN A 922 4.56 -9.92 -20.48
CA GLN A 922 5.10 -9.27 -21.68
C GLN A 922 4.03 -8.57 -22.53
N ALA A 923 2.81 -9.13 -22.58
CA ALA A 923 1.70 -8.50 -23.27
C ALA A 923 1.27 -7.19 -22.58
N ILE A 924 1.23 -7.17 -21.25
CA ILE A 924 0.96 -5.96 -20.45
C ILE A 924 2.09 -4.95 -20.61
N GLU A 925 3.36 -5.36 -20.50
CA GLU A 925 4.52 -4.50 -20.72
C GLU A 925 4.41 -3.75 -22.05
N LYS A 926 4.10 -4.49 -23.11
CA LYS A 926 3.92 -3.93 -24.46
C LYS A 926 2.72 -2.99 -24.55
N ALA A 927 1.58 -3.35 -23.95
CA ALA A 927 0.38 -2.52 -23.99
C ALA A 927 0.61 -1.17 -23.28
N ILE A 928 1.24 -1.20 -22.10
CA ILE A 928 1.59 0.00 -21.33
C ILE A 928 2.59 0.87 -22.09
N ALA A 929 3.70 0.28 -22.57
CA ALA A 929 4.73 1.03 -23.29
C ALA A 929 4.17 1.73 -24.55
N GLN A 930 3.24 1.07 -25.26
CA GLN A 930 2.56 1.66 -26.42
C GLN A 930 1.61 2.79 -26.05
N ALA A 931 0.86 2.67 -24.94
CA ALA A 931 -0.07 3.70 -24.48
C ALA A 931 0.69 4.96 -24.03
N ILE A 932 1.74 4.80 -23.23
CA ILE A 932 2.59 5.90 -22.75
C ILE A 932 3.34 6.54 -23.92
N GLY A 933 3.90 5.74 -24.83
CA GLY A 933 4.59 6.22 -26.02
C GLY A 933 3.69 6.96 -27.03
N ALA A 934 2.37 6.81 -26.93
CA ALA A 934 1.40 7.55 -27.74
C ALA A 934 1.09 8.95 -27.18
N ASN A 935 1.36 9.20 -25.89
CA ASN A 935 1.21 10.51 -25.26
C ASN A 935 2.49 11.34 -25.46
N GLN A 936 2.37 12.47 -26.16
CA GLN A 936 3.53 13.32 -26.51
C GLN A 936 4.19 13.99 -25.31
N GLU A 937 3.41 14.40 -24.31
CA GLU A 937 3.93 15.06 -23.11
C GLU A 937 4.69 14.06 -22.23
N MET A 938 4.07 12.91 -21.93
CA MET A 938 4.71 11.83 -21.17
C MET A 938 5.99 11.32 -21.85
N THR A 939 5.95 11.14 -23.18
CA THR A 939 7.13 10.72 -23.95
C THR A 939 8.26 11.77 -23.91
N SER A 940 7.93 13.05 -23.89
CA SER A 940 8.92 14.12 -23.84
C SER A 940 9.61 14.16 -22.47
N LEU A 941 8.84 14.03 -21.39
CA LEU A 941 9.37 13.97 -20.03
C LEU A 941 10.21 12.71 -19.78
N ASN A 942 9.82 11.54 -20.29
CA ASN A 942 10.65 10.34 -20.22
C ASN A 942 12.03 10.54 -20.86
N LYS A 943 12.08 11.23 -22.01
CA LYS A 943 13.34 11.54 -22.69
C LYS A 943 14.17 12.57 -21.93
N GLU A 944 13.52 13.55 -21.32
CA GLU A 944 14.20 14.53 -20.49
C GLU A 944 14.85 13.87 -19.27
N TRP A 945 14.09 13.07 -18.51
CA TRP A 945 14.61 12.32 -17.37
C TRP A 945 15.72 11.35 -17.77
N MET A 946 15.56 10.64 -18.89
CA MET A 946 16.62 9.79 -19.45
C MET A 946 17.91 10.57 -19.71
N ASN A 947 17.83 11.77 -20.28
CA ASN A 947 19.01 12.60 -20.52
C ASN A 947 19.69 13.06 -19.23
N ARG A 948 18.91 13.46 -18.21
CA ARG A 948 19.44 13.84 -16.89
C ARG A 948 20.12 12.67 -16.19
N PHE A 949 19.44 11.52 -16.16
CA PHE A 949 19.96 10.29 -15.58
C PHE A 949 21.25 9.82 -16.29
N GLU A 950 21.32 9.93 -17.62
CA GLU A 950 22.53 9.67 -18.38
C GLU A 950 23.67 10.62 -17.97
N THR A 951 23.39 11.93 -17.89
CA THR A 951 24.39 12.97 -17.64
C THR A 951 25.04 12.84 -16.27
N TYR A 952 24.22 12.55 -15.25
CA TYR A 952 24.61 12.64 -13.86
C TYR A 952 24.83 11.28 -13.17
N ALA A 953 24.38 10.17 -13.77
CA ALA A 953 24.44 8.84 -13.16
C ALA A 953 24.96 7.75 -14.13
N HIS A 954 24.12 7.25 -15.05
CA HIS A 954 24.38 6.04 -15.85
C HIS A 954 25.72 6.07 -16.61
N LYS A 955 26.06 7.19 -17.24
CA LYS A 955 27.30 7.36 -18.01
C LYS A 955 28.56 7.01 -17.21
N TRP A 956 28.51 7.21 -15.89
CA TRP A 956 29.68 7.11 -15.02
C TRP A 956 29.71 5.81 -14.20
N LEU A 957 28.55 5.33 -13.76
CA LEU A 957 28.40 4.10 -12.97
C LEU A 957 27.26 3.24 -13.55
N PRO A 958 27.45 2.62 -14.73
CA PRO A 958 26.39 1.94 -15.47
C PRO A 958 25.86 0.67 -14.79
N GLN A 959 26.65 -0.01 -13.94
CA GLN A 959 26.17 -1.15 -13.14
C GLN A 959 25.34 -0.68 -11.95
N LEU A 960 25.73 0.42 -11.30
CA LEU A 960 24.98 0.97 -10.16
C LEU A 960 23.67 1.64 -10.63
N PHE A 961 23.70 2.26 -11.80
CA PHE A 961 22.58 3.00 -12.36
C PHE A 961 22.13 2.40 -13.70
N PRO A 962 21.64 1.14 -13.75
CA PRO A 962 21.24 0.53 -15.01
C PRO A 962 20.10 1.31 -15.67
N ALA A 963 20.14 1.40 -17.00
CA ALA A 963 19.21 2.18 -17.80
C ALA A 963 18.74 1.38 -19.03
N ASN A 964 17.99 0.30 -18.78
CA ASN A 964 17.49 -0.59 -19.83
C ASN A 964 16.14 -0.09 -20.37
N TYR A 965 16.18 0.72 -21.43
CA TYR A 965 14.98 1.29 -22.03
C TYR A 965 14.32 0.33 -23.05
N TYR A 966 13.04 0.06 -22.85
CA TYR A 966 12.13 -0.54 -23.81
C TYR A 966 11.11 0.51 -24.29
N GLN A 967 11.15 0.87 -25.58
CA GLN A 967 10.28 1.89 -26.18
C GLN A 967 10.27 3.25 -25.45
N ASN A 968 11.42 3.71 -24.95
CA ASN A 968 11.58 4.94 -24.14
C ASN A 968 10.91 4.90 -22.75
N MET A 969 10.63 3.69 -22.24
CA MET A 969 10.19 3.43 -20.87
C MET A 969 11.15 2.41 -20.25
N ILE A 970 11.25 2.36 -18.92
CA ILE A 970 12.03 1.33 -18.22
C ILE A 970 11.07 0.34 -17.57
N ASN A 971 11.38 -0.95 -17.68
CA ASN A 971 10.77 -1.98 -16.86
C ASN A 971 11.84 -2.87 -16.27
N TYR A 972 11.75 -3.11 -14.97
CA TYR A 972 12.59 -4.06 -14.27
C TYR A 972 11.86 -5.39 -14.14
N TRP A 973 12.57 -6.46 -14.45
CA TRP A 973 12.07 -7.82 -14.33
C TRP A 973 12.77 -8.48 -13.15
N LEU A 974 12.03 -8.65 -12.04
CA LEU A 974 12.54 -9.25 -10.81
C LEU A 974 12.00 -10.68 -10.70
N TYR A 975 12.94 -11.62 -10.73
CA TYR A 975 12.66 -13.05 -10.81
C TYR A 975 12.90 -13.73 -9.46
N PHE A 976 11.88 -14.40 -8.92
CA PHE A 976 11.94 -15.14 -7.66
C PHE A 976 11.68 -16.63 -7.87
N ASP A 977 12.29 -17.47 -7.03
CA ASP A 977 11.83 -18.86 -6.87
C ASP A 977 10.42 -18.85 -6.26
N TYR A 978 9.61 -19.84 -6.60
CA TYR A 978 8.31 -20.05 -5.95
C TYR A 978 8.48 -20.24 -4.44
N GLU A 979 7.71 -19.49 -3.65
CA GLU A 979 7.73 -19.50 -2.19
C GLU A 979 6.29 -19.38 -1.65
N VAL A 980 5.88 -20.37 -0.85
CA VAL A 980 4.50 -20.49 -0.32
C VAL A 980 4.10 -19.34 0.61
N ASP A 981 5.08 -18.69 1.24
CA ASP A 981 4.89 -17.57 2.17
C ASP A 981 5.35 -16.24 1.59
N HIS A 982 5.54 -16.16 0.28
CA HIS A 982 5.97 -14.93 -0.38
C HIS A 982 4.88 -13.83 -0.27
N ARG A 983 5.30 -12.56 -0.18
CA ARG A 983 4.40 -11.40 -0.11
C ARG A 983 3.67 -11.10 -1.44
N TYR A 984 4.39 -11.12 -2.57
CA TYR A 984 3.78 -10.93 -3.91
C TYR A 984 2.89 -12.12 -4.28
N PRO A 985 1.60 -11.90 -4.61
CA PRO A 985 0.69 -12.98 -4.99
C PRO A 985 1.10 -13.71 -6.28
N SER A 986 1.81 -13.06 -7.19
CA SER A 986 2.35 -13.71 -8.40
C SER A 986 3.44 -14.75 -8.12
N ILE A 987 4.04 -14.70 -6.93
CA ILE A 987 5.04 -15.66 -6.46
C ILE A 987 4.40 -16.65 -5.48
N ARG A 988 3.49 -16.18 -4.62
CA ARG A 988 2.78 -17.00 -3.62
C ARG A 988 1.73 -17.92 -4.25
N PHE A 989 0.99 -17.40 -5.22
CA PHE A 989 -0.14 -18.06 -5.89
C PHE A 989 -0.02 -17.96 -7.42
N PRO A 990 1.10 -18.41 -8.04
CA PRO A 990 1.35 -18.25 -9.47
C PRO A 990 0.34 -18.98 -10.37
N TRP A 991 -0.42 -19.94 -9.83
CA TRP A 991 -1.53 -20.59 -10.55
C TRP A 991 -2.82 -19.75 -10.57
N ILE A 992 -2.92 -18.72 -9.75
CA ILE A 992 -4.03 -17.76 -9.72
C ILE A 992 -3.60 -16.43 -10.33
N THR A 993 -2.59 -15.78 -9.73
CA THR A 993 -2.10 -14.45 -10.13
C THR A 993 -0.90 -14.60 -11.04
N SER A 994 -1.07 -14.27 -12.31
CA SER A 994 -0.03 -14.39 -13.32
C SER A 994 0.87 -13.15 -13.39
N VAL A 995 0.33 -11.98 -13.03
CA VAL A 995 1.03 -10.70 -13.09
C VAL A 995 0.84 -9.94 -11.79
N ALA A 996 1.95 -9.53 -11.18
CA ALA A 996 1.98 -8.43 -10.23
C ALA A 996 2.89 -7.35 -10.81
N TYR A 997 2.31 -6.20 -11.11
CA TYR A 997 2.99 -5.06 -11.73
C TYR A 997 2.92 -3.86 -10.78
N THR A 998 4.06 -3.27 -10.46
CA THR A 998 4.15 -2.01 -9.70
C THR A 998 4.52 -0.90 -10.67
N SER A 999 3.71 0.14 -10.75
CA SER A 999 4.01 1.33 -11.55
C SER A 999 4.70 2.37 -10.67
N GLU A 1000 5.75 3.02 -11.16
CA GLU A 1000 6.50 4.05 -10.43
C GLU A 1000 6.44 5.36 -11.20
N VAL A 1001 5.59 6.29 -10.74
CA VAL A 1001 5.47 7.63 -11.32
C VAL A 1001 6.28 8.64 -10.51
N ALA A 1002 6.99 9.56 -11.16
CA ALA A 1002 7.86 10.54 -10.48
C ALA A 1002 7.06 11.62 -9.73
N ASP A 1003 6.36 11.23 -8.65
CA ASP A 1003 5.28 11.99 -8.04
C ASP A 1003 5.45 12.29 -6.56
N GLU A 1004 6.52 11.83 -5.88
CA GLU A 1004 6.55 11.90 -4.41
C GLU A 1004 6.40 13.37 -3.98
N THR A 1005 5.25 13.62 -3.36
CA THR A 1005 4.66 14.94 -3.07
C THR A 1005 4.59 15.91 -4.26
N ALA A 1006 4.03 15.46 -5.38
CA ALA A 1006 3.67 16.29 -6.53
C ALA A 1006 2.48 17.21 -6.20
N GLN A 1007 2.46 18.38 -6.85
CA GLN A 1007 1.42 19.40 -6.62
C GLN A 1007 0.84 19.92 -7.95
N GLY A 1008 -0.38 20.45 -7.91
CA GLY A 1008 -0.97 21.23 -8.99
C GLY A 1008 -1.05 20.48 -10.32
N ALA A 1009 -0.62 21.15 -11.40
CA ALA A 1009 -0.65 20.58 -12.74
C ALA A 1009 0.26 19.35 -12.91
N TYR A 1010 1.38 19.31 -12.18
CA TYR A 1010 2.28 18.15 -12.22
C TYR A 1010 1.66 16.93 -11.56
N LEU A 1011 0.99 17.10 -10.41
CA LEU A 1011 0.21 16.02 -9.78
C LEU A 1011 -0.86 15.47 -10.72
N LYS A 1012 -1.57 16.34 -11.42
CA LYS A 1012 -2.58 15.91 -12.40
C LYS A 1012 -1.96 15.07 -13.52
N LEU A 1013 -0.81 15.50 -14.06
CA LEU A 1013 -0.09 14.74 -15.08
C LEU A 1013 0.35 13.36 -14.56
N CYS A 1014 0.83 13.27 -13.32
CA CYS A 1014 1.16 12.01 -12.68
C CYS A 1014 -0.08 11.10 -12.55
N GLY A 1015 -1.22 11.64 -12.11
CA GLY A 1015 -2.50 10.93 -12.06
C GLY A 1015 -2.99 10.45 -13.44
N GLU A 1016 -2.85 11.28 -14.47
CA GLU A 1016 -3.15 10.91 -15.87
C GLU A 1016 -2.19 9.84 -16.42
N THR A 1017 -0.97 9.79 -15.90
CA THR A 1017 0.02 8.74 -16.22
C THR A 1017 -0.42 7.39 -15.63
N HIS A 1018 -0.88 7.36 -14.37
CA HIS A 1018 -1.52 6.16 -13.80
C HIS A 1018 -2.73 5.71 -14.61
N LEU A 1019 -3.65 6.65 -14.89
CA LEU A 1019 -4.84 6.40 -15.72
C LEU A 1019 -4.48 5.73 -17.05
N THR A 1020 -3.43 6.22 -17.72
CA THR A 1020 -3.05 5.74 -19.06
C THR A 1020 -2.62 4.27 -19.05
N HIS A 1021 -1.79 3.85 -18.08
CA HIS A 1021 -1.34 2.46 -18.02
C HIS A 1021 -2.41 1.51 -17.46
N ASP A 1022 -3.23 1.98 -16.52
CA ASP A 1022 -4.37 1.23 -15.99
C ASP A 1022 -5.40 0.92 -17.10
N LEU A 1023 -5.75 1.91 -17.91
CA LEU A 1023 -6.64 1.71 -19.06
C LEU A 1023 -6.02 0.79 -20.12
N ALA A 1024 -4.71 0.87 -20.36
CA ALA A 1024 -4.02 -0.04 -21.28
C ALA A 1024 -4.10 -1.50 -20.81
N THR A 1025 -3.97 -1.72 -19.51
CA THR A 1025 -4.13 -3.03 -18.88
C THR A 1025 -5.57 -3.54 -18.99
N ILE A 1026 -6.56 -2.71 -18.65
CA ILE A 1026 -7.99 -3.04 -18.79
C ILE A 1026 -8.34 -3.39 -20.24
N ASP A 1027 -7.89 -2.57 -21.20
CA ASP A 1027 -8.13 -2.77 -22.63
C ASP A 1027 -7.55 -4.07 -23.17
N LEU A 1028 -6.39 -4.49 -22.64
CA LEU A 1028 -5.80 -5.77 -22.99
C LEU A 1028 -6.65 -6.92 -22.44
N LEU A 1029 -7.00 -6.87 -21.15
CA LEU A 1029 -7.80 -7.93 -20.51
C LEU A 1029 -9.18 -8.09 -21.16
N LEU A 1030 -9.83 -7.01 -21.57
CA LEU A 1030 -11.11 -7.06 -22.30
C LEU A 1030 -11.03 -7.71 -23.69
N LYS A 1031 -9.84 -7.89 -24.24
CA LYS A 1031 -9.60 -8.59 -25.51
C LYS A 1031 -9.24 -10.06 -25.34
N LEU A 1032 -8.83 -10.46 -24.14
CA LEU A 1032 -8.46 -11.84 -23.83
C LEU A 1032 -9.72 -12.65 -23.47
N GLU A 1033 -9.81 -13.87 -23.97
CA GLU A 1033 -10.88 -14.81 -23.63
C GLU A 1033 -10.31 -15.93 -22.75
N PRO A 1034 -10.97 -16.28 -21.62
CA PRO A 1034 -10.54 -17.41 -20.82
C PRO A 1034 -10.68 -18.74 -21.57
N ASN A 1035 -9.85 -19.72 -21.19
CA ASN A 1035 -9.95 -21.10 -21.67
C ASN A 1035 -10.51 -22.01 -20.56
N TRP A 1036 -11.17 -23.11 -20.92
CA TRP A 1036 -11.78 -24.04 -19.97
C TRP A 1036 -11.47 -25.50 -20.28
N SER A 1037 -11.29 -26.29 -19.22
CA SER A 1037 -11.35 -27.76 -19.23
C SER A 1037 -12.79 -28.15 -18.88
N GLU A 1038 -13.51 -28.74 -19.85
CA GLU A 1038 -14.94 -28.99 -19.75
C GLU A 1038 -15.29 -30.48 -19.91
N GLU A 1039 -16.23 -30.93 -19.09
CA GLU A 1039 -16.84 -32.26 -19.18
C GLU A 1039 -18.32 -32.17 -18.87
N TRP A 1040 -19.13 -32.86 -19.67
CA TRP A 1040 -20.57 -32.94 -19.46
C TRP A 1040 -21.09 -34.35 -19.70
N GLN A 1041 -21.39 -35.07 -18.62
CA GLN A 1041 -22.00 -36.40 -18.66
C GLN A 1041 -23.17 -36.48 -17.68
N VAL A 1042 -24.33 -36.88 -18.20
CA VAL A 1042 -25.58 -36.97 -17.43
C VAL A 1042 -26.09 -38.41 -17.47
N GLY A 1043 -25.98 -39.12 -16.35
CA GLY A 1043 -26.56 -40.44 -16.14
C GLY A 1043 -27.87 -40.39 -15.34
N GLU A 1044 -28.56 -41.52 -15.23
CA GLU A 1044 -29.82 -41.62 -14.47
C GLU A 1044 -29.60 -41.32 -12.98
N GLU A 1045 -28.54 -41.85 -12.38
CA GLU A 1045 -28.25 -41.70 -10.94
C GLU A 1045 -26.93 -40.97 -10.63
N SER A 1046 -26.16 -40.58 -11.65
CA SER A 1046 -24.86 -39.91 -11.48
C SER A 1046 -24.65 -38.79 -12.49
N LEU A 1047 -24.03 -37.71 -12.06
CA LEU A 1047 -23.59 -36.60 -12.89
C LEU A 1047 -22.06 -36.56 -12.89
N ARG A 1048 -21.48 -36.14 -14.01
CA ARG A 1048 -20.10 -35.67 -14.09
C ARG A 1048 -20.07 -34.38 -14.90
N LEU A 1049 -19.98 -33.27 -14.20
CA LEU A 1049 -19.97 -31.91 -14.75
C LEU A 1049 -18.64 -31.26 -14.39
N LYS A 1050 -18.01 -30.59 -15.35
CA LYS A 1050 -16.75 -29.86 -15.13
C LYS A 1050 -16.70 -28.66 -16.05
N ARG A 1051 -16.32 -27.51 -15.50
CA ARG A 1051 -15.96 -26.29 -16.23
C ARG A 1051 -14.93 -25.54 -15.39
N ILE A 1052 -13.67 -25.93 -15.54
CA ILE A 1052 -12.55 -25.38 -14.78
C ILE A 1052 -11.76 -24.46 -15.68
N ARG A 1053 -11.63 -23.20 -15.28
CA ARG A 1053 -10.88 -22.19 -16.02
C ARG A 1053 -9.38 -22.53 -16.00
N GLN A 1054 -8.75 -22.49 -17.17
CA GLN A 1054 -7.30 -22.64 -17.31
C GLN A 1054 -6.63 -21.28 -17.21
N ARG A 1055 -5.55 -21.19 -16.42
CA ARG A 1055 -4.70 -20.00 -16.26
C ARG A 1055 -3.28 -20.30 -16.75
N PRO A 1056 -2.48 -19.29 -17.18
CA PRO A 1056 -2.82 -17.86 -17.29
C PRO A 1056 -3.79 -17.56 -18.45
N LEU A 1057 -4.27 -16.32 -18.53
CA LEU A 1057 -4.91 -15.80 -19.74
C LEU A 1057 -3.87 -15.70 -20.86
N LEU A 1058 -4.07 -16.46 -21.92
CA LEU A 1058 -3.23 -16.47 -23.12
C LEU A 1058 -4.05 -15.98 -24.31
N GLY A 1059 -3.47 -15.06 -25.10
CA GLY A 1059 -4.11 -14.46 -26.28
C GLY A 1059 -3.73 -15.10 -27.60
#